data_AF-A0A4P7WWT1-F1
#
_entry.id   AF-A0A4P7WWT1-F1
#
_cell.length_a   1.000
_cell.length_b   1.000
_cell.length_c   1.000
_cell.angle_alpha   90.00
_cell.angle_beta   90.00
_cell.angle_gamma   90.00
#
_symmetry.space_group_name_H-M   'P 1'
#
loop_
_entity.id
_entity.type
_entity.pdbx_description
1 polymer ?
#
loop_
_entity_poly.entity_id
_entity_poly.type
_entity_poly.pdbx_seq_one_letter_code
_entity_poly.pdbx_strand_id
1 'polypeptide(L)'
;MKKQPLFSLLLIVCLFVSISCKEKESATNRLLVKDVAEFNTAVKKASPGDIITLANGIWKDAELVFEGHGTTEKPITLTVETKGEVTLEGASNLQLAGEHLIVNGLVFKNGYTPTNAVISFRKNREELANNTRLTECVIDNFNNPERQVQDYWVTIYGKNNRIDHNHISGKKNLGVTMIVGLDTKESVQNNHKIDHNYFGPRPTYGNNGGETLRIGTSHTALENSKTLVESNYFDRTNGEHEIISNKSCQNTFKYNTFFECTGTLTMRHGNETLVDGNVFIGNGKPSTGGVRIINESQTVINNYHVGLTGYRFRGAFVMMNGVPNSPPNRYVPVIDSKLNNNTFVNCDHIQLGAGSDSERSQAPRTSEISGNIFYNDTKDDTFTVYDDISGITFKDNLLGTNGKTSITSGFENAEITLVKNEQGFLIPTSDKIKSKVTISPNVATKENTGTTWYSKADTNIALNSGKTIKVKAGINTLYEIVKESEAGDIIELEEAGIYLITKAVQIKHPLTFKTSGTKKATILFERMMAFEIQNGGSLSLENVSFDGTKSPDYAGNSVISTSKNSMLDNYKLFIDNCEFKDMVVNHSFDVLRVSKGTFADTISIQNSTFKNISGHIAALDKETDDIGAYNVEYMLMKNNTVNDMQGAALRLYRGGKDESTFGPFLEVDHNVFNNVGFGKKNKYKAAMSLYGVQVNDIQNNNFNNTKGLKMHLVVGEPIVNVVNNNYYKSGEIEVTGDEKYNVENLYSIEPEFKEGTFQLLEESSLRGKGTDKKEIGIIAKN
;
A
#
# COMPACT_ATOMS: atom_id res chain seq x y z
N MET A 1 -32.96 69.16 71.39
CA MET A 1 -34.15 69.11 70.50
C MET A 1 -33.78 69.79 69.18
N LYS A 2 -33.57 68.99 68.13
CA LYS A 2 -34.36 68.92 66.88
C LYS A 2 -34.10 70.14 65.96
N LYS A 3 -33.18 70.04 65.00
CA LYS A 3 -33.34 69.53 63.60
C LYS A 3 -34.39 70.31 62.79
N GLN A 4 -33.94 70.98 61.73
CA GLN A 4 -34.61 71.00 60.43
C GLN A 4 -33.61 71.32 59.28
N PRO A 5 -33.88 70.85 58.04
CA PRO A 5 -32.91 70.75 56.94
C PRO A 5 -33.19 71.74 55.79
N LEU A 6 -32.26 71.88 54.83
CA LEU A 6 -32.61 72.27 53.47
C LEU A 6 -31.75 71.51 52.45
N PHE A 7 -32.44 70.74 51.63
CA PHE A 7 -31.97 70.00 50.46
C PHE A 7 -31.68 70.95 49.30
N SER A 8 -30.75 70.52 48.44
CA SER A 8 -30.65 70.79 46.99
C SER A 8 -29.34 71.46 46.57
N LEU A 9 -28.28 70.66 46.54
CA LEU A 9 -27.11 70.91 45.70
C LEU A 9 -26.53 69.54 45.27
N LEU A 10 -27.27 68.84 44.42
CA LEU A 10 -26.79 67.61 43.76
C LEU A 10 -27.24 67.59 42.30
N LEU A 11 -26.79 68.60 41.56
CA LEU A 11 -26.76 68.63 40.11
C LEU A 11 -25.44 69.36 39.79
N ILE A 12 -24.65 68.89 38.82
CA ILE A 12 -23.28 69.36 38.49
C ILE A 12 -22.13 68.61 39.19
N VAL A 13 -22.15 67.26 39.23
CA VAL A 13 -20.89 66.44 39.23
C VAL A 13 -21.03 65.14 38.40
N CYS A 14 -22.08 64.96 37.60
CA CYS A 14 -22.28 63.74 36.78
C CYS A 14 -22.21 63.97 35.26
N LEU A 15 -21.42 64.96 34.80
CA LEU A 15 -21.33 65.29 33.36
C LEU A 15 -19.89 65.32 32.80
N PHE A 16 -18.95 64.56 33.37
CA PHE A 16 -17.58 64.45 32.83
C PHE A 16 -16.93 63.06 32.96
N VAL A 17 -17.70 61.97 33.00
CA VAL A 17 -17.17 60.60 32.82
C VAL A 17 -18.13 59.77 31.95
N SER A 18 -18.27 60.17 30.68
CA SER A 18 -18.99 59.39 29.67
C SER A 18 -18.43 59.63 28.27
N ILE A 19 -17.10 59.69 28.16
CA ILE A 19 -16.40 59.59 26.88
C ILE A 19 -15.30 58.53 27.05
N SER A 20 -15.33 57.57 26.14
CA SER A 20 -14.32 56.55 25.87
C SER A 20 -14.45 55.19 26.57
N CYS A 21 -15.55 54.50 26.29
CA CYS A 21 -15.51 53.07 25.95
C CYS A 21 -16.55 52.81 24.86
N LYS A 22 -16.28 53.29 23.64
CA LYS A 22 -16.76 52.61 22.45
C LYS A 22 -15.73 51.52 22.19
N GLU A 23 -16.02 50.29 22.58
CA GLU A 23 -15.36 49.14 21.98
C GLU A 23 -15.54 49.28 20.47
N LYS A 24 -14.43 49.55 19.77
CA LYS A 24 -14.39 49.30 18.34
C LYS A 24 -14.53 47.79 18.20
N GLU A 25 -15.73 47.31 17.93
CA GLU A 25 -15.88 46.05 17.20
C GLU A 25 -15.02 46.19 15.94
N SER A 26 -13.86 45.53 15.97
CA SER A 26 -13.00 45.40 14.81
C SER A 26 -13.79 44.62 13.78
N ALA A 27 -14.37 45.32 12.79
CA ALA A 27 -15.01 44.68 11.66
C ALA A 27 -14.06 43.63 11.08
N THR A 28 -14.48 42.37 11.07
CA THR A 28 -13.75 41.27 10.44
C THR A 28 -13.63 41.60 8.95
N ASN A 29 -12.44 41.99 8.49
CA ASN A 29 -12.23 42.27 7.07
C ASN A 29 -12.18 40.92 6.33
N ARG A 30 -13.29 40.58 5.67
CA ARG A 30 -13.33 39.50 4.69
C ARG A 30 -12.81 40.02 3.36
N LEU A 31 -11.63 39.57 2.96
CA LEU A 31 -10.96 39.92 1.72
C LEU A 31 -11.16 38.79 0.71
N LEU A 32 -12.12 38.96 -0.20
CA LEU A 32 -12.27 38.05 -1.35
C LEU A 32 -11.16 38.36 -2.36
N VAL A 33 -10.36 37.35 -2.70
CA VAL A 33 -9.27 37.44 -3.69
C VAL A 33 -9.55 36.50 -4.85
N LYS A 34 -9.23 36.94 -6.07
CA LYS A 34 -9.59 36.24 -7.31
C LYS A 34 -8.42 35.62 -8.04
N ASP A 35 -7.20 36.00 -7.68
CA ASP A 35 -5.97 35.48 -8.25
C ASP A 35 -4.80 35.54 -7.25
N VAL A 36 -3.65 34.99 -7.64
CA VAL A 36 -2.44 34.91 -6.82
C VAL A 36 -1.89 36.30 -6.48
N ALA A 37 -2.06 37.31 -7.35
CA ALA A 37 -1.56 38.67 -7.09
C ALA A 37 -2.40 39.38 -6.02
N GLU A 38 -3.72 39.23 -6.09
CA GLU A 38 -4.65 39.70 -5.05
C GLU A 38 -4.41 38.96 -3.72
N PHE A 39 -4.22 37.63 -3.75
CA PHE A 39 -3.85 36.83 -2.58
C PHE A 39 -2.58 37.38 -1.91
N ASN A 40 -1.49 37.53 -2.67
CA ASN A 40 -0.22 38.04 -2.14
C ASN A 40 -0.35 39.46 -1.56
N THR A 41 -1.22 40.29 -2.15
CA THR A 41 -1.51 41.63 -1.63
C THR A 41 -2.29 41.58 -0.32
N ALA A 42 -3.26 40.65 -0.20
CA ALA A 42 -4.04 40.45 1.01
C ALA A 42 -3.17 39.91 2.15
N VAL A 43 -2.31 38.90 1.88
CA VAL A 43 -1.38 38.33 2.87
C VAL A 43 -0.48 39.41 3.48
N LYS A 44 0.13 40.26 2.65
CA LYS A 44 1.01 41.36 3.11
C LYS A 44 0.32 42.39 4.02
N LYS A 45 -1.00 42.50 3.94
CA LYS A 45 -1.80 43.48 4.69
C LYS A 45 -2.57 42.84 5.85
N ALA A 46 -2.55 41.51 5.97
CA ALA A 46 -3.36 40.78 6.92
C ALA A 46 -2.95 41.13 8.36
N SER A 47 -3.96 41.39 9.18
CA SER A 47 -3.86 41.66 10.61
C SER A 47 -4.60 40.58 11.41
N PRO A 48 -4.32 40.42 12.72
CA PRO A 48 -5.02 39.46 13.57
C PRO A 48 -6.55 39.54 13.43
N GLY A 49 -7.17 38.43 13.03
CA GLY A 49 -8.62 38.30 12.83
C GLY A 49 -9.10 38.49 11.40
N ASP A 50 -8.23 38.87 10.46
CA ASP A 50 -8.60 38.99 9.05
C ASP A 50 -8.86 37.62 8.40
N ILE A 51 -9.74 37.62 7.40
CA ILE A 51 -10.13 36.43 6.65
C ILE A 51 -9.86 36.67 5.16
N ILE A 52 -8.89 35.96 4.60
CA ILE A 52 -8.62 35.91 3.16
C ILE A 52 -9.44 34.77 2.56
N THR A 53 -10.33 35.09 1.63
CA THR A 53 -11.25 34.13 0.99
C THR A 53 -10.86 33.98 -0.48
N LEU A 54 -10.47 32.78 -0.91
CA LEU A 54 -10.25 32.49 -2.32
C LEU A 54 -11.60 32.39 -3.04
N ALA A 55 -11.77 33.13 -4.13
CA ALA A 55 -12.97 33.05 -4.97
C ALA A 55 -13.10 31.69 -5.66
N ASN A 56 -14.34 31.27 -5.89
CA ASN A 56 -14.69 30.05 -6.61
C ASN A 56 -13.96 29.94 -7.96
N GLY A 57 -13.52 28.73 -8.31
CA GLY A 57 -12.86 28.44 -9.57
C GLY A 57 -11.54 27.67 -9.44
N ILE A 58 -10.85 27.53 -10.58
CA ILE A 58 -9.58 26.82 -10.69
C ILE A 58 -8.42 27.82 -10.47
N TRP A 59 -7.66 27.58 -9.42
CA TRP A 59 -6.39 28.23 -9.12
C TRP A 59 -5.26 27.38 -9.69
N LYS A 60 -4.93 27.64 -10.96
CA LYS A 60 -3.94 26.85 -11.69
C LYS A 60 -2.53 27.37 -11.47
N ASP A 61 -1.57 26.46 -11.30
CA ASP A 61 -0.14 26.76 -11.13
C ASP A 61 0.10 27.78 -10.00
N ALA A 62 -0.62 27.60 -8.89
CA ALA A 62 -0.70 28.52 -7.76
C ALA A 62 0.22 28.06 -6.62
N GLU A 63 1.36 28.71 -6.49
CA GLU A 63 2.28 28.55 -5.35
C GLU A 63 1.95 29.60 -4.28
N LEU A 64 1.14 29.21 -3.30
CA LEU A 64 0.65 30.14 -2.28
C LEU A 64 1.57 30.15 -1.06
N VAL A 65 1.97 31.35 -0.61
CA VAL A 65 2.67 31.55 0.67
C VAL A 65 1.74 32.32 1.61
N PHE A 66 1.19 31.62 2.60
CA PHE A 66 0.34 32.22 3.63
C PHE A 66 1.17 32.49 4.88
N GLU A 67 1.68 33.72 4.97
CA GLU A 67 2.50 34.18 6.09
C GLU A 67 1.78 35.27 6.92
N GLY A 68 1.87 35.18 8.25
CA GLY A 68 1.26 36.18 9.12
C GLY A 68 1.33 35.84 10.62
N HIS A 69 1.02 36.83 11.45
CA HIS A 69 1.01 36.69 12.91
C HIS A 69 -0.36 37.06 13.46
N GLY A 70 -1.21 36.06 13.66
CA GLY A 70 -2.47 36.21 14.39
C GLY A 70 -2.26 36.15 15.91
N THR A 71 -3.37 36.09 16.65
CA THR A 71 -3.36 35.75 18.08
C THR A 71 -4.29 34.57 18.35
N THR A 72 -4.21 33.98 19.54
CA THR A 72 -5.13 32.92 19.99
C THR A 72 -6.60 33.30 19.80
N GLU A 73 -6.96 34.55 20.13
CA GLU A 73 -8.34 35.06 20.04
C GLU A 73 -8.70 35.54 18.64
N LYS A 74 -7.70 35.92 17.83
CA LYS A 74 -7.86 36.52 16.51
C LYS A 74 -6.86 35.91 15.51
N PRO A 75 -7.04 34.63 15.14
CA PRO A 75 -6.21 34.00 14.13
C PRO A 75 -6.43 34.66 12.77
N ILE A 76 -5.43 34.61 11.89
CA ILE A 76 -5.60 35.00 10.48
C ILE A 76 -6.06 33.76 9.73
N THR A 77 -7.14 33.89 8.96
CA THR A 77 -7.76 32.73 8.28
C THR A 77 -7.62 32.83 6.77
N LEU A 78 -7.13 31.76 6.14
CA LEU A 78 -7.27 31.47 4.72
C LEU A 78 -8.42 30.48 4.52
N THR A 79 -9.43 30.87 3.76
CA THR A 79 -10.60 30.04 3.45
C THR A 79 -11.00 30.17 1.99
N VAL A 80 -12.06 29.48 1.60
CA VAL A 80 -12.63 29.47 0.24
C VAL A 80 -14.05 30.02 0.27
N GLU A 81 -14.49 30.60 -0.83
CA GLU A 81 -15.85 31.12 -0.98
C GLU A 81 -16.89 30.00 -0.79
N THR A 82 -16.74 28.89 -1.53
CA THR A 82 -17.56 27.69 -1.39
C THR A 82 -16.69 26.43 -1.35
N LYS A 83 -16.83 25.63 -0.29
CA LYS A 83 -16.09 24.36 -0.13
C LYS A 83 -16.43 23.40 -1.26
N GLY A 84 -15.40 22.87 -1.93
CA GLY A 84 -15.53 22.00 -3.09
C GLY A 84 -15.56 22.73 -4.45
N GLU A 85 -15.73 24.05 -4.47
CA GLU A 85 -15.77 24.86 -5.70
C GLU A 85 -14.47 25.66 -5.96
N VAL A 86 -13.51 25.62 -5.03
CA VAL A 86 -12.16 26.17 -5.20
C VAL A 86 -11.15 25.03 -5.29
N THR A 87 -10.46 24.91 -6.42
CA THR A 87 -9.49 23.84 -6.66
C THR A 87 -8.13 24.39 -7.07
N LEU A 88 -7.07 23.94 -6.39
CA LEU A 88 -5.69 24.16 -6.79
C LEU A 88 -5.26 23.03 -7.72
N GLU A 89 -4.92 23.38 -8.96
CA GLU A 89 -4.59 22.43 -10.02
C GLU A 89 -3.23 22.76 -10.67
N GLY A 90 -2.70 21.86 -11.51
CA GLY A 90 -1.39 22.06 -12.12
C GLY A 90 -0.25 22.04 -11.10
N ALA A 91 0.77 22.86 -11.31
CA ALA A 91 1.93 22.99 -10.43
C ALA A 91 1.62 23.91 -9.24
N SER A 92 0.85 23.41 -8.26
CA SER A 92 0.37 24.21 -7.12
C SER A 92 0.86 23.69 -5.77
N ASN A 93 1.02 24.58 -4.79
CA ASN A 93 1.37 24.23 -3.41
C ASN A 93 0.92 25.31 -2.41
N LEU A 94 1.10 25.05 -1.12
CA LEU A 94 0.88 25.98 -0.02
C LEU A 94 2.02 25.91 1.00
N GLN A 95 2.61 27.06 1.33
CA GLN A 95 3.56 27.22 2.44
C GLN A 95 2.96 28.11 3.52
N LEU A 96 3.16 27.76 4.78
CA LEU A 96 2.69 28.47 5.96
C LEU A 96 3.88 28.99 6.77
N ALA A 97 3.81 30.23 7.24
CA ALA A 97 4.84 30.80 8.12
C ALA A 97 4.24 31.83 9.09
N GLY A 98 4.79 31.90 10.31
CA GLY A 98 4.30 32.77 11.37
C GLY A 98 3.46 32.02 12.40
N GLU A 99 2.45 32.67 13.00
CA GLU A 99 1.75 32.12 14.16
C GLU A 99 0.24 32.36 14.13
N HIS A 100 -0.52 31.43 14.72
CA HIS A 100 -1.99 31.53 14.85
C HIS A 100 -2.70 31.72 13.51
N LEU A 101 -2.39 30.81 12.57
CA LEU A 101 -3.02 30.77 11.26
C LEU A 101 -4.08 29.66 11.20
N ILE A 102 -5.12 29.86 10.40
CA ILE A 102 -6.11 28.82 10.08
C ILE A 102 -6.21 28.71 8.56
N VAL A 103 -6.14 27.50 8.02
CA VAL A 103 -6.40 27.19 6.62
C VAL A 103 -7.55 26.21 6.54
N ASN A 104 -8.57 26.50 5.74
CA ASN A 104 -9.65 25.55 5.51
C ASN A 104 -10.30 25.59 4.11
N GLY A 105 -10.81 24.44 3.68
CA GLY A 105 -11.67 24.30 2.50
C GLY A 105 -10.95 24.16 1.16
N LEU A 106 -9.61 24.14 1.14
CA LEU A 106 -8.83 24.01 -0.10
C LEU A 106 -8.91 22.59 -0.67
N VAL A 107 -8.92 22.47 -2.00
CA VAL A 107 -8.89 21.18 -2.72
C VAL A 107 -7.71 21.15 -3.69
N PHE A 108 -6.73 20.28 -3.46
CA PHE A 108 -5.63 19.99 -4.39
C PHE A 108 -5.99 18.76 -5.22
N LYS A 109 -6.12 18.91 -6.53
CA LYS A 109 -6.41 17.81 -7.49
C LYS A 109 -5.88 18.17 -8.88
N ASN A 110 -5.86 17.22 -9.82
CA ASN A 110 -5.46 17.48 -11.22
C ASN A 110 -4.10 18.18 -11.36
N GLY A 111 -3.10 17.77 -10.56
CA GLY A 111 -1.80 18.43 -10.53
C GLY A 111 -0.81 17.75 -9.61
N TYR A 112 0.27 18.45 -9.30
CA TYR A 112 1.36 18.01 -8.44
C TYR A 112 2.07 19.22 -7.83
N THR A 113 2.85 19.03 -6.77
CA THR A 113 3.65 20.13 -6.22
C THR A 113 4.91 20.35 -7.06
N PRO A 114 5.26 21.60 -7.41
CA PRO A 114 6.56 21.91 -8.03
C PRO A 114 7.72 21.93 -7.01
N THR A 115 7.43 21.75 -5.72
CA THR A 115 8.41 21.75 -4.63
C THR A 115 8.41 20.40 -3.89
N ASN A 116 9.06 20.33 -2.73
CA ASN A 116 9.13 19.09 -1.95
C ASN A 116 7.81 18.71 -1.26
N ALA A 117 6.82 19.62 -1.19
CA ALA A 117 5.58 19.40 -0.44
C ALA A 117 4.38 20.07 -1.10
N VAL A 118 3.20 19.45 -1.03
CA VAL A 118 1.94 20.10 -1.43
C VAL A 118 1.55 21.16 -0.39
N ILE A 119 1.61 20.82 0.90
CA ILE A 119 1.40 21.74 2.01
C ILE A 119 2.61 21.66 2.96
N SER A 120 3.19 22.81 3.29
CA SER A 120 4.37 22.92 4.14
C SER A 120 4.13 23.90 5.29
N PHE A 121 4.31 23.47 6.54
CA PHE A 121 4.26 24.31 7.74
C PHE A 121 5.56 25.10 7.96
N ARG A 122 6.21 25.46 6.86
CA ARG A 122 7.32 26.39 6.79
C ARG A 122 7.46 26.92 5.37
N LYS A 123 7.97 28.14 5.26
CA LYS A 123 8.38 28.75 3.99
C LYS A 123 9.82 28.36 3.63
N ASN A 124 10.70 28.30 4.63
CA ASN A 124 12.07 27.78 4.55
C ASN A 124 12.48 27.25 5.94
N ARG A 125 13.77 26.94 6.17
CA ARG A 125 14.21 26.32 7.44
C ARG A 125 14.13 27.28 8.63
N GLU A 126 14.09 28.58 8.38
CA GLU A 126 14.10 29.65 9.37
C GLU A 126 12.68 30.18 9.67
N GLU A 127 11.84 30.27 8.64
CA GLU A 127 10.47 30.80 8.71
C GLU A 127 9.45 29.64 8.83
N LEU A 128 9.13 29.25 10.07
CA LEU A 128 8.21 28.16 10.42
C LEU A 128 6.80 28.65 10.75
N ALA A 129 5.81 27.74 10.78
CA ALA A 129 4.47 27.99 11.30
C ALA A 129 4.28 27.38 12.71
N ASN A 130 3.73 28.16 13.65
CA ASN A 130 3.35 27.69 14.98
C ASN A 130 1.88 27.97 15.29
N ASN A 131 1.30 27.23 16.23
CA ASN A 131 -0.10 27.40 16.67
C ASN A 131 -1.10 27.47 15.49
N THR A 132 -0.81 26.76 14.41
CA THR A 132 -1.51 26.85 13.12
C THR A 132 -2.39 25.64 12.89
N ARG A 133 -3.58 25.85 12.32
CA ARG A 133 -4.57 24.80 12.05
C ARG A 133 -4.80 24.62 10.55
N LEU A 134 -4.61 23.40 10.06
CA LEU A 134 -5.03 22.97 8.72
C LEU A 134 -6.25 22.07 8.87
N THR A 135 -7.41 22.51 8.38
CA THR A 135 -8.65 21.76 8.58
C THR A 135 -9.57 21.75 7.38
N GLU A 136 -10.28 20.64 7.19
CA GLU A 136 -11.21 20.50 6.06
C GLU A 136 -10.58 20.81 4.71
N CYS A 137 -9.33 20.41 4.49
CA CYS A 137 -8.68 20.48 3.18
C CYS A 137 -8.67 19.10 2.53
N VAL A 138 -8.60 19.08 1.21
CA VAL A 138 -8.59 17.86 0.39
C VAL A 138 -7.30 17.81 -0.43
N ILE A 139 -6.62 16.67 -0.42
CA ILE A 139 -5.59 16.32 -1.40
C ILE A 139 -6.04 15.01 -2.05
N ASP A 140 -6.40 15.10 -3.34
CA ASP A 140 -6.94 13.98 -4.12
C ASP A 140 -6.09 13.76 -5.37
N ASN A 141 -5.37 12.63 -5.40
CA ASN A 141 -4.56 12.19 -6.54
C ASN A 141 -3.54 13.23 -7.06
N PHE A 142 -3.04 14.12 -6.19
CA PHE A 142 -2.12 15.21 -6.54
C PHE A 142 -0.65 14.75 -6.62
N ASN A 143 -0.37 13.87 -7.57
CA ASN A 143 0.88 13.10 -7.67
C ASN A 143 1.83 13.67 -8.71
N ASN A 144 3.13 13.67 -8.41
CA ASN A 144 4.15 13.84 -9.44
C ASN A 144 3.93 12.84 -10.60
N PRO A 145 4.00 13.26 -11.88
CA PRO A 145 3.80 12.36 -13.03
C PRO A 145 4.79 11.18 -13.09
N GLU A 146 5.98 11.36 -12.53
CA GLU A 146 7.00 10.32 -12.46
C GLU A 146 6.98 9.67 -11.08
N ARG A 147 6.58 8.40 -11.00
CA ARG A 147 6.36 7.72 -9.70
C ARG A 147 7.60 7.68 -8.81
N GLN A 148 8.80 7.71 -9.40
CA GLN A 148 10.07 7.64 -8.68
C GLN A 148 10.54 9.01 -8.16
N VAL A 149 9.90 10.11 -8.58
CA VAL A 149 10.20 11.43 -8.06
C VAL A 149 9.56 11.57 -6.68
N GLN A 150 10.41 11.84 -5.70
CA GLN A 150 10.02 12.00 -4.32
C GLN A 150 9.35 13.35 -4.08
N ASP A 151 8.19 13.32 -3.42
CA ASP A 151 7.60 14.48 -2.75
C ASP A 151 6.86 14.04 -1.48
N TYR A 152 6.43 15.03 -0.70
CA TYR A 152 5.51 14.85 0.42
C TYR A 152 4.19 15.56 0.11
N TRP A 153 3.09 15.12 0.71
CA TRP A 153 1.84 15.90 0.60
C TRP A 153 1.72 16.91 1.74
N VAL A 154 2.02 16.52 2.98
CA VAL A 154 1.99 17.44 4.11
C VAL A 154 3.28 17.33 4.91
N THR A 155 4.00 18.44 5.06
CA THR A 155 5.19 18.54 5.92
C THR A 155 4.91 19.47 7.09
N ILE A 156 5.09 18.98 8.31
CA ILE A 156 4.74 19.66 9.56
C ILE A 156 6.03 20.00 10.30
N TYR A 157 6.19 21.29 10.65
CA TYR A 157 7.33 21.84 11.40
C TYR A 157 6.80 22.80 12.47
N GLY A 158 7.69 23.38 13.29
CA GLY A 158 7.30 24.29 14.36
C GLY A 158 6.60 23.58 15.53
N LYS A 159 5.70 24.27 16.24
CA LYS A 159 5.03 23.76 17.45
C LYS A 159 3.54 24.06 17.50
N ASN A 160 2.82 23.20 18.22
CA ASN A 160 1.40 23.30 18.56
C ASN A 160 0.46 23.43 17.34
N ASN A 161 0.91 22.97 16.18
CA ASN A 161 0.07 22.89 14.99
C ASN A 161 -0.97 21.76 15.10
N ARG A 162 -2.13 21.99 14.50
CA ARG A 162 -3.23 21.03 14.42
C ARG A 162 -3.59 20.74 12.97
N ILE A 163 -3.69 19.46 12.63
CA ILE A 163 -4.07 18.98 11.30
C ILE A 163 -5.29 18.11 11.49
N ASP A 164 -6.48 18.59 11.13
CA ASP A 164 -7.72 17.90 11.46
C ASP A 164 -8.86 17.95 10.44
N HIS A 165 -9.67 16.89 10.35
CA HIS A 165 -10.80 16.79 9.39
C HIS A 165 -10.40 16.92 7.91
N ASN A 166 -9.15 16.61 7.56
CA ASN A 166 -8.70 16.65 6.17
C ASN A 166 -8.99 15.33 5.44
N HIS A 167 -9.20 15.40 4.14
CA HIS A 167 -9.32 14.25 3.24
C HIS A 167 -8.02 14.12 2.44
N ILE A 168 -7.29 13.04 2.61
CA ILE A 168 -5.98 12.85 1.97
C ILE A 168 -5.95 11.46 1.34
N SER A 169 -6.04 11.35 0.01
CA SER A 169 -6.14 10.05 -0.67
C SER A 169 -5.49 10.03 -2.05
N GLY A 170 -4.93 8.86 -2.42
CA GLY A 170 -4.47 8.59 -3.78
C GLY A 170 -3.01 8.93 -4.06
N LYS A 171 -2.12 8.94 -3.05
CA LYS A 171 -0.68 9.14 -3.29
C LYS A 171 -0.08 7.88 -3.94
N LYS A 172 0.65 8.04 -5.03
CA LYS A 172 1.11 6.96 -5.92
C LYS A 172 2.61 7.01 -6.24
N ASN A 173 3.25 8.17 -6.02
CA ASN A 173 4.69 8.36 -6.19
C ASN A 173 5.46 8.22 -4.87
N LEU A 174 6.79 8.16 -4.98
CA LEU A 174 7.75 8.04 -3.88
C LEU A 174 7.55 9.14 -2.82
N GLY A 175 7.72 8.77 -1.56
CA GLY A 175 7.73 9.68 -0.42
C GLY A 175 6.49 9.53 0.45
N VAL A 176 6.69 9.75 1.75
CA VAL A 176 5.63 9.65 2.76
C VAL A 176 4.51 10.65 2.47
N THR A 177 3.26 10.27 2.74
CA THR A 177 2.11 11.17 2.53
C THR A 177 2.21 12.38 3.47
N MET A 178 2.38 12.15 4.77
CA MET A 178 2.51 13.19 5.79
C MET A 178 3.73 12.97 6.68
N ILE A 179 4.53 14.01 6.91
CA ILE A 179 5.71 13.94 7.76
C ILE A 179 5.77 15.06 8.79
N VAL A 180 6.07 14.72 10.04
CA VAL A 180 6.51 15.65 11.08
C VAL A 180 8.04 15.73 11.05
N GLY A 181 8.56 16.89 10.68
CA GLY A 181 9.99 17.17 10.62
C GLY A 181 10.53 17.68 11.95
N LEU A 182 11.71 17.18 12.33
CA LEU A 182 12.39 17.51 13.58
C LEU A 182 13.80 18.06 13.32
N ASP A 183 14.02 18.65 12.14
CA ASP A 183 15.33 19.08 11.63
C ASP A 183 15.81 20.42 12.21
N THR A 184 15.05 21.02 13.14
CA THR A 184 15.37 22.25 13.86
C THR A 184 14.93 22.16 15.33
N LYS A 185 15.55 22.95 16.22
CA LYS A 185 15.20 22.98 17.66
C LYS A 185 13.79 23.52 17.90
N GLU A 186 13.32 24.33 16.97
CA GLU A 186 12.01 24.94 16.95
C GLU A 186 10.92 23.93 16.58
N SER A 187 11.29 22.79 15.98
CA SER A 187 10.34 21.73 15.58
C SER A 187 10.34 20.50 16.50
N VAL A 188 11.27 20.41 17.47
CA VAL A 188 11.24 19.38 18.52
C VAL A 188 10.32 19.78 19.68
N GLN A 189 9.84 18.79 20.42
CA GLN A 189 8.85 18.93 21.50
C GLN A 189 7.65 19.76 21.03
N ASN A 190 7.14 19.38 19.86
CA ASN A 190 6.21 20.18 19.09
C ASN A 190 4.80 20.16 19.65
N ASN A 191 4.36 19.09 20.33
CA ASN A 191 2.97 18.93 20.77
C ASN A 191 1.96 19.10 19.61
N HIS A 192 2.34 18.68 18.39
CA HIS A 192 1.41 18.67 17.27
C HIS A 192 0.23 17.75 17.53
N LYS A 193 -0.92 18.09 16.96
CA LYS A 193 -2.13 17.26 17.01
C LYS A 193 -2.60 16.93 15.59
N ILE A 194 -2.68 15.64 15.28
CA ILE A 194 -3.16 15.13 13.99
C ILE A 194 -4.41 14.31 14.29
N ASP A 195 -5.60 14.85 14.00
CA ASP A 195 -6.85 14.25 14.45
C ASP A 195 -8.03 14.28 13.46
N HIS A 196 -8.89 13.26 13.48
CA HIS A 196 -10.09 13.19 12.62
C HIS A 196 -9.80 13.28 11.11
N ASN A 197 -8.59 12.98 10.65
CA ASN A 197 -8.29 12.95 9.22
C ASN A 197 -8.73 11.63 8.60
N TYR A 198 -9.20 11.71 7.35
CA TYR A 198 -9.41 10.55 6.49
C TYR A 198 -8.18 10.37 5.60
N PHE A 199 -7.34 9.39 5.95
CA PHE A 199 -6.28 8.89 5.09
C PHE A 199 -6.86 7.80 4.19
N GLY A 200 -7.29 8.19 3.00
CA GLY A 200 -7.90 7.28 2.04
C GLY A 200 -6.90 6.33 1.37
N PRO A 201 -7.36 5.51 0.41
CA PRO A 201 -6.54 4.50 -0.24
C PRO A 201 -5.22 5.04 -0.79
N ARG A 202 -4.14 4.31 -0.48
CA ARG A 202 -2.80 4.46 -1.06
C ARG A 202 -2.40 3.11 -1.63
N PRO A 203 -2.25 2.94 -2.96
CA PRO A 203 -1.91 1.65 -3.53
C PRO A 203 -0.47 1.26 -3.19
N THR A 204 -0.16 -0.04 -3.32
CA THR A 204 1.19 -0.56 -3.15
C THR A 204 2.18 0.18 -4.04
N TYR A 205 3.24 0.73 -3.45
CA TYR A 205 4.26 1.48 -4.18
C TYR A 205 5.25 0.56 -4.89
N GLY A 206 5.48 -0.65 -4.37
CA GLY A 206 6.41 -1.63 -4.94
C GLY A 206 7.88 -1.34 -4.64
N ASN A 207 8.16 -0.50 -3.63
CA ASN A 207 9.48 -0.19 -3.09
C ASN A 207 9.33 0.46 -1.69
N ASN A 208 10.42 0.69 -0.97
CA ASN A 208 10.47 1.49 0.26
C ASN A 208 10.12 2.98 0.00
N GLY A 209 9.63 3.68 1.03
CA GLY A 209 9.26 5.10 0.97
C GLY A 209 7.77 5.33 0.69
N GLY A 210 6.96 4.34 1.01
CA GLY A 210 5.52 4.30 0.77
C GLY A 210 4.67 4.76 1.98
N GLU A 211 5.29 5.32 3.02
CA GLU A 211 4.63 5.46 4.34
C GLU A 211 3.46 6.45 4.28
N THR A 212 2.39 6.23 5.04
CA THR A 212 1.30 7.22 5.10
C THR A 212 1.64 8.36 6.06
N LEU A 213 2.14 8.03 7.25
CA LEU A 213 2.55 9.01 8.24
C LEU A 213 3.93 8.69 8.79
N ARG A 214 4.80 9.69 8.91
CA ARG A 214 6.10 9.56 9.56
C ARG A 214 6.35 10.68 10.56
N ILE A 215 6.86 10.35 11.75
CA ILE A 215 7.16 11.34 12.79
C ILE A 215 8.64 11.29 13.14
N GLY A 216 9.41 12.22 12.57
CA GLY A 216 10.86 12.25 12.68
C GLY A 216 11.60 11.43 11.63
N THR A 217 12.90 11.24 11.84
CA THR A 217 13.82 10.45 11.00
C THR A 217 14.82 9.72 11.89
N SER A 218 15.63 8.82 11.32
CA SER A 218 16.70 8.16 12.08
C SER A 218 17.69 9.13 12.71
N HIS A 219 17.96 10.29 12.08
CA HIS A 219 18.89 11.30 12.61
C HIS A 219 18.34 12.04 13.84
N THR A 220 17.02 12.08 13.99
CA THR A 220 16.32 12.80 15.06
C THR A 220 15.57 11.83 15.97
N ALA A 221 15.94 10.55 15.95
CA ALA A 221 15.22 9.46 16.60
C ALA A 221 15.08 9.63 18.12
N LEU A 222 16.09 10.25 18.76
CA LEU A 222 16.12 10.47 20.20
C LEU A 222 15.50 11.81 20.63
N GLU A 223 15.06 12.62 19.67
CA GLU A 223 14.36 13.87 19.98
C GLU A 223 12.93 13.57 20.43
N ASN A 224 12.50 14.24 21.50
CA ASN A 224 11.11 14.19 21.93
C ASN A 224 10.27 14.99 20.95
N SER A 225 9.30 14.36 20.29
CA SER A 225 8.36 15.04 19.40
C SER A 225 7.08 15.43 20.14
N LYS A 226 6.55 14.54 20.99
CA LYS A 226 5.29 14.74 21.74
C LYS A 226 4.07 14.94 20.84
N THR A 227 4.12 14.42 19.61
CA THR A 227 3.01 14.49 18.68
C THR A 227 1.89 13.55 19.13
N LEU A 228 0.66 14.06 19.12
CA LEU A 228 -0.57 13.30 19.33
C LEU A 228 -1.24 13.01 17.98
N VAL A 229 -1.41 11.73 17.67
CA VAL A 229 -2.13 11.23 16.49
C VAL A 229 -3.37 10.50 16.99
N GLU A 230 -4.53 11.12 16.91
CA GLU A 230 -5.76 10.55 17.48
C GLU A 230 -6.97 10.55 16.55
N SER A 231 -7.81 9.52 16.64
CA SER A 231 -9.10 9.46 15.93
C SER A 231 -8.98 9.67 14.41
N ASN A 232 -7.90 9.21 13.77
CA ASN A 232 -7.76 9.21 12.31
C ASN A 232 -8.19 7.87 11.70
N TYR A 233 -8.74 7.91 10.50
CA TYR A 233 -9.17 6.71 9.76
C TYR A 233 -8.22 6.45 8.59
N PHE A 234 -7.51 5.33 8.65
CA PHE A 234 -6.63 4.83 7.59
C PHE A 234 -7.39 3.76 6.80
N ASP A 235 -7.78 4.09 5.57
CA ASP A 235 -8.56 3.23 4.66
C ASP A 235 -7.63 2.69 3.57
N ARG A 236 -7.25 1.41 3.66
CA ARG A 236 -6.43 0.71 2.64
C ARG A 236 -5.18 1.49 2.25
N THR A 237 -4.47 1.99 3.26
CA THR A 237 -3.19 2.70 3.11
C THR A 237 -2.05 1.69 2.95
N ASN A 238 -1.89 1.17 1.73
CA ASN A 238 -1.10 -0.03 1.40
C ASN A 238 0.26 0.29 0.76
N GLY A 239 0.74 1.53 0.88
CA GLY A 239 1.92 2.00 0.15
C GLY A 239 3.16 1.14 0.35
N GLU A 240 3.40 0.73 1.60
CA GLU A 240 4.49 -0.16 1.99
C GLU A 240 4.20 -0.80 3.36
N HIS A 241 5.19 -1.44 3.94
CA HIS A 241 5.15 -2.09 5.25
C HIS A 241 4.83 -1.16 6.41
N GLU A 242 5.35 0.07 6.43
CA GLU A 242 5.07 1.06 7.48
C GLU A 242 3.91 1.98 7.08
N ILE A 243 2.69 1.71 7.57
CA ILE A 243 1.56 2.65 7.45
C ILE A 243 1.93 3.93 8.20
N ILE A 244 2.34 3.74 9.46
CA ILE A 244 2.91 4.76 10.32
C ILE A 244 4.33 4.36 10.67
N SER A 245 5.28 5.26 10.43
CA SER A 245 6.68 5.13 10.82
C SER A 245 7.01 6.14 11.92
N ASN A 246 6.92 5.72 13.18
CA ASN A 246 7.34 6.55 14.31
C ASN A 246 8.87 6.53 14.45
N LYS A 247 9.52 7.68 14.31
CA LYS A 247 10.97 7.84 14.32
C LYS A 247 11.40 8.98 15.26
N SER A 248 10.78 9.05 16.43
CA SER A 248 11.03 10.04 17.49
C SER A 248 10.39 9.60 18.81
N CYS A 249 10.72 10.28 19.91
CA CYS A 249 10.29 9.91 21.25
C CYS A 249 8.96 10.57 21.68
N GLN A 250 8.29 9.95 22.66
CA GLN A 250 7.13 10.48 23.40
C GLN A 250 5.89 10.79 22.57
N ASN A 251 5.70 10.12 21.44
CA ASN A 251 4.48 10.28 20.63
C ASN A 251 3.33 9.43 21.19
N THR A 252 2.10 9.82 20.87
CA THR A 252 0.89 9.08 21.25
C THR A 252 0.03 8.81 20.03
N PHE A 253 -0.36 7.55 19.83
CA PHE A 253 -1.28 7.08 18.81
C PHE A 253 -2.53 6.53 19.47
N LYS A 254 -3.66 7.22 19.35
CA LYS A 254 -4.86 6.91 20.12
C LYS A 254 -6.13 6.82 19.28
N TYR A 255 -6.97 5.81 19.50
CA TYR A 255 -8.31 5.74 18.89
C TYR A 255 -8.35 5.82 17.35
N ASN A 256 -7.23 5.55 16.67
CA ASN A 256 -7.19 5.49 15.22
C ASN A 256 -7.79 4.16 14.74
N THR A 257 -8.30 4.15 13.51
CA THR A 257 -8.80 2.93 12.85
C THR A 257 -7.98 2.64 11.61
N PHE A 258 -7.52 1.40 11.47
CA PHE A 258 -6.82 0.87 10.30
C PHE A 258 -7.71 -0.17 9.63
N PHE A 259 -8.29 0.18 8.48
CA PHE A 259 -9.21 -0.65 7.74
C PHE A 259 -8.53 -1.23 6.50
N GLU A 260 -8.32 -2.55 6.50
CA GLU A 260 -7.71 -3.33 5.41
C GLU A 260 -6.36 -2.79 4.93
N CYS A 261 -5.60 -2.19 5.84
CA CYS A 261 -4.27 -1.67 5.56
C CYS A 261 -3.24 -2.80 5.58
N THR A 262 -2.56 -3.01 4.46
CA THR A 262 -1.42 -3.92 4.37
C THR A 262 -0.18 -3.19 4.85
N GLY A 263 0.31 -3.53 6.04
CA GLY A 263 1.36 -2.80 6.74
C GLY A 263 1.08 -2.70 8.23
N THR A 264 1.84 -1.85 8.94
CA THR A 264 1.82 -1.76 10.40
C THR A 264 1.92 -0.32 10.91
N LEU A 265 1.49 -0.11 12.15
CA LEU A 265 1.99 0.98 12.99
C LEU A 265 3.34 0.54 13.56
N THR A 266 4.43 1.08 13.03
CA THR A 266 5.78 0.73 13.48
C THR A 266 6.38 1.82 14.37
N MET A 267 6.79 1.42 15.58
CA MET A 267 7.66 2.19 16.47
C MET A 267 9.12 2.05 16.03
N ARG A 268 9.44 2.62 14.86
CA ARG A 268 10.65 2.29 14.08
C ARG A 268 11.93 2.76 14.75
N HIS A 269 11.92 3.98 15.27
CA HIS A 269 12.98 4.57 16.11
C HIS A 269 12.35 5.43 17.21
N GLY A 270 13.14 5.75 18.24
CA GLY A 270 12.71 6.56 19.37
C GLY A 270 11.96 5.76 20.43
N ASN A 271 11.86 6.32 21.63
CA ASN A 271 11.42 5.64 22.85
C ASN A 271 10.12 6.24 23.40
N GLU A 272 9.54 5.58 24.40
CA GLU A 272 8.43 6.14 25.20
C GLU A 272 7.18 6.47 24.36
N THR A 273 6.92 5.73 23.29
CA THR A 273 5.71 5.93 22.48
C THR A 273 4.54 5.16 23.08
N LEU A 274 3.36 5.79 23.10
CA LEU A 274 2.11 5.19 23.57
C LEU A 274 1.18 4.88 22.39
N VAL A 275 0.71 3.64 22.30
CA VAL A 275 -0.30 3.18 21.33
C VAL A 275 -1.51 2.66 22.13
N ASP A 276 -2.58 3.46 22.21
CA ASP A 276 -3.70 3.22 23.11
C ASP A 276 -5.06 3.19 22.39
N GLY A 277 -5.80 2.09 22.52
CA GLY A 277 -7.21 2.03 22.09
C GLY A 277 -7.46 2.15 20.59
N ASN A 278 -6.47 1.83 19.74
CA ASN A 278 -6.64 1.80 18.29
C ASN A 278 -7.37 0.54 17.84
N VAL A 279 -7.97 0.58 16.64
CA VAL A 279 -8.71 -0.53 16.03
C VAL A 279 -8.07 -0.92 14.71
N PHE A 280 -7.71 -2.19 14.56
CA PHE A 280 -7.13 -2.76 13.34
C PHE A 280 -8.08 -3.81 12.77
N ILE A 281 -8.57 -3.58 11.56
CA ILE A 281 -9.59 -4.42 10.89
C ILE A 281 -8.97 -4.96 9.60
N GLY A 282 -8.52 -6.21 9.63
CA GLY A 282 -7.87 -6.85 8.48
C GLY A 282 -8.82 -7.59 7.54
N ASN A 283 -10.00 -8.03 8.02
CA ASN A 283 -10.97 -8.83 7.27
C ASN A 283 -10.38 -10.10 6.58
N GLY A 284 -9.28 -10.64 7.11
CA GLY A 284 -8.59 -11.78 6.50
C GLY A 284 -7.79 -11.42 5.24
N LYS A 285 -7.71 -10.13 4.87
CA LYS A 285 -6.92 -9.69 3.71
C LYS A 285 -5.44 -9.99 3.96
N PRO A 286 -4.72 -10.60 3.00
CA PRO A 286 -3.28 -10.90 3.11
C PRO A 286 -2.44 -9.69 3.53
N SER A 287 -1.43 -9.94 4.35
CA SER A 287 -0.42 -8.93 4.74
C SER A 287 -0.96 -7.75 5.55
N THR A 288 -2.19 -7.83 6.08
CA THR A 288 -2.72 -6.86 7.06
C THR A 288 -2.05 -7.07 8.41
N GLY A 289 -1.47 -6.01 8.97
CA GLY A 289 -0.69 -6.05 10.21
C GLY A 289 -1.23 -5.13 11.29
N GLY A 290 -0.68 -5.25 12.50
CA GLY A 290 -1.04 -4.41 13.64
C GLY A 290 0.12 -3.53 14.08
N VAL A 291 0.65 -3.79 15.27
CA VAL A 291 1.69 -2.97 15.90
C VAL A 291 3.04 -3.67 15.89
N ARG A 292 4.09 -2.97 15.45
CA ARG A 292 5.48 -3.44 15.53
C ARG A 292 6.29 -2.56 16.46
N ILE A 293 6.88 -3.16 17.49
CA ILE A 293 7.69 -2.47 18.49
C ILE A 293 9.18 -2.80 18.34
N ILE A 294 9.99 -1.75 18.44
CA ILE A 294 11.45 -1.72 18.46
C ILE A 294 11.81 -0.66 19.53
N ASN A 295 13.07 -0.61 19.98
CA ASN A 295 13.56 0.39 20.92
C ASN A 295 12.89 0.29 22.32
N GLU A 296 13.06 1.31 23.15
CA GLU A 296 12.85 1.19 24.59
C GLU A 296 11.54 1.83 25.07
N SER A 297 11.01 1.31 26.18
CA SER A 297 9.87 1.88 26.93
C SER A 297 8.61 2.11 26.10
N GLN A 298 8.36 1.25 25.11
CA GLN A 298 7.16 1.33 24.28
C GLN A 298 5.94 0.80 25.04
N THR A 299 4.77 1.44 24.90
CA THR A 299 3.54 0.97 25.52
C THR A 299 2.44 0.76 24.48
N VAL A 300 1.94 -0.46 24.37
CA VAL A 300 0.84 -0.86 23.49
C VAL A 300 -0.30 -1.40 24.37
N ILE A 301 -1.39 -0.64 24.49
CA ILE A 301 -2.46 -0.94 25.44
C ILE A 301 -3.87 -0.76 24.86
N ASN A 302 -4.81 -1.61 25.28
CA ASN A 302 -6.24 -1.51 24.93
C ASN A 302 -6.58 -1.54 23.44
N ASN A 303 -5.66 -1.95 22.56
CA ASN A 303 -5.91 -1.98 21.12
C ASN A 303 -6.72 -3.22 20.76
N TYR A 304 -7.60 -3.09 19.77
CA TYR A 304 -8.44 -4.17 19.26
C TYR A 304 -8.02 -4.53 17.83
N HIS A 305 -7.66 -5.78 17.61
CA HIS A 305 -7.18 -6.32 16.34
C HIS A 305 -8.12 -7.43 15.89
N VAL A 306 -8.57 -7.39 14.64
CA VAL A 306 -9.45 -8.42 14.07
C VAL A 306 -9.05 -8.80 12.66
N GLY A 307 -8.90 -10.10 12.39
CA GLY A 307 -8.70 -10.62 11.03
C GLY A 307 -7.37 -10.24 10.38
N LEU A 308 -6.29 -10.08 11.15
CA LEU A 308 -4.97 -9.69 10.64
C LEU A 308 -4.15 -10.92 10.27
N THR A 309 -3.62 -10.97 9.05
CA THR A 309 -2.96 -12.16 8.47
C THR A 309 -1.49 -11.96 8.13
N GLY A 310 -0.95 -10.75 8.32
CA GLY A 310 0.46 -10.47 8.07
C GLY A 310 1.37 -11.30 8.99
N TYR A 311 2.54 -11.69 8.48
CA TYR A 311 3.54 -12.50 9.20
C TYR A 311 4.88 -11.74 9.32
N ARG A 312 5.84 -12.32 10.06
CA ARG A 312 7.16 -11.72 10.28
C ARG A 312 7.03 -10.32 10.89
N PHE A 313 7.57 -9.31 10.23
CA PHE A 313 7.49 -7.92 10.66
C PHE A 313 6.11 -7.29 10.48
N ARG A 314 5.13 -8.04 9.96
CA ARG A 314 3.75 -7.60 9.71
C ARG A 314 2.72 -8.35 10.55
N GLY A 315 3.17 -9.06 11.58
CA GLY A 315 2.28 -9.70 12.55
C GLY A 315 1.21 -8.75 13.08
N ALA A 316 0.13 -9.32 13.60
CA ALA A 316 -0.86 -8.58 14.37
C ALA A 316 -0.21 -7.86 15.57
N PHE A 317 0.83 -8.49 16.13
CA PHE A 317 1.81 -7.84 16.99
C PHE A 317 3.21 -8.38 16.72
N VAL A 318 4.21 -7.50 16.74
CA VAL A 318 5.62 -7.85 16.53
C VAL A 318 6.49 -7.18 17.58
N MET A 319 7.25 -7.97 18.32
CA MET A 319 8.33 -7.52 19.18
C MET A 319 9.66 -7.96 18.57
N MET A 320 10.46 -6.99 18.12
CA MET A 320 11.68 -7.29 17.37
C MET A 320 12.90 -7.59 18.25
N ASN A 321 13.84 -8.36 17.70
CA ASN A 321 15.22 -8.37 18.15
C ASN A 321 15.94 -7.07 17.75
N GLY A 322 16.99 -6.71 18.50
CA GLY A 322 17.83 -5.55 18.25
C GLY A 322 19.27 -5.88 17.91
N VAL A 323 19.99 -4.88 17.41
CA VAL A 323 21.42 -4.93 17.14
C VAL A 323 22.18 -4.55 18.42
N PRO A 324 23.18 -5.33 18.86
CA PRO A 324 24.07 -4.93 19.95
C PRO A 324 24.71 -3.57 19.70
N ASN A 325 24.64 -2.67 20.69
CA ASN A 325 25.18 -1.30 20.58
C ASN A 325 24.70 -0.58 19.30
N SER A 326 23.42 -0.78 18.95
CA SER A 326 22.83 -0.29 17.71
C SER A 326 23.07 1.22 17.52
N PRO A 327 23.53 1.67 16.34
CA PRO A 327 23.42 3.07 15.98
C PRO A 327 21.92 3.45 15.78
N PRO A 328 21.56 4.74 15.86
CA PRO A 328 20.16 5.19 15.81
C PRO A 328 19.39 4.82 14.54
N ASN A 329 20.08 4.61 13.42
CA ASN A 329 19.49 4.23 12.14
C ASN A 329 19.31 2.71 11.94
N ARG A 330 19.72 1.89 12.90
CA ARG A 330 19.49 0.43 12.90
C ARG A 330 18.31 0.07 13.82
N TYR A 331 18.35 -1.07 14.49
CA TYR A 331 17.27 -1.58 15.33
C TYR A 331 17.75 -1.62 16.78
N VAL A 332 17.33 -0.68 17.62
CA VAL A 332 17.64 -0.71 19.06
C VAL A 332 16.82 -1.85 19.70
N PRO A 333 17.41 -2.66 20.60
CA PRO A 333 16.69 -3.74 21.28
C PRO A 333 15.44 -3.28 21.99
N VAL A 334 14.45 -4.17 22.08
CA VAL A 334 13.24 -3.93 22.87
C VAL A 334 13.56 -4.07 24.36
N ILE A 335 13.40 -2.99 25.11
CA ILE A 335 13.68 -2.93 26.56
C ILE A 335 12.50 -2.23 27.25
N ASP A 336 12.13 -2.67 28.45
CA ASP A 336 11.13 -2.02 29.32
C ASP A 336 9.77 -1.75 28.63
N SER A 337 9.41 -2.56 27.62
CA SER A 337 8.23 -2.33 26.80
C SER A 337 7.04 -3.19 27.23
N LYS A 338 5.82 -2.74 26.91
CA LYS A 338 4.58 -3.34 27.41
C LYS A 338 3.58 -3.59 26.28
N LEU A 339 3.01 -4.79 26.25
CA LEU A 339 1.82 -5.13 25.49
C LEU A 339 0.73 -5.59 26.47
N ASN A 340 -0.15 -4.67 26.86
CA ASN A 340 -1.11 -4.94 27.93
C ASN A 340 -2.57 -4.75 27.50
N ASN A 341 -3.48 -5.60 27.95
CA ASN A 341 -4.93 -5.44 27.75
C ASN A 341 -5.38 -5.30 26.28
N ASN A 342 -4.62 -5.83 25.33
CA ASN A 342 -4.98 -5.83 23.92
C ASN A 342 -5.85 -7.04 23.60
N THR A 343 -6.69 -6.90 22.59
CA THR A 343 -7.57 -7.97 22.10
C THR A 343 -7.19 -8.33 20.66
N PHE A 344 -6.97 -9.61 20.41
CA PHE A 344 -6.67 -10.18 19.10
C PHE A 344 -7.72 -11.23 18.76
N VAL A 345 -8.54 -10.97 17.75
CA VAL A 345 -9.61 -11.86 17.26
C VAL A 345 -9.26 -12.33 15.86
N ASN A 346 -9.14 -13.64 15.66
CA ASN A 346 -8.80 -14.26 14.37
C ASN A 346 -7.59 -13.59 13.70
N CYS A 347 -6.54 -13.36 14.49
CA CYS A 347 -5.26 -12.86 14.01
C CYS A 347 -4.27 -14.04 13.92
N ASP A 348 -3.48 -14.08 12.86
CA ASP A 348 -2.70 -15.28 12.54
C ASP A 348 -1.34 -15.33 13.23
N HIS A 349 -0.75 -14.17 13.55
CA HIS A 349 0.67 -14.08 13.86
C HIS A 349 0.97 -13.04 14.97
N ILE A 350 1.43 -13.54 16.11
CA ILE A 350 2.08 -12.79 17.19
C ILE A 350 3.55 -13.20 17.21
N GLN A 351 4.46 -12.25 17.00
CA GLN A 351 5.85 -12.54 16.63
C GLN A 351 6.81 -11.97 17.68
N LEU A 352 7.56 -12.83 18.37
CA LEU A 352 8.45 -12.47 19.47
C LEU A 352 9.91 -12.76 19.14
N GLY A 353 10.78 -11.76 19.34
CA GLY A 353 12.18 -11.82 18.90
C GLY A 353 12.35 -11.71 17.38
N ALA A 354 11.34 -11.17 16.69
CA ALA A 354 11.28 -11.20 15.23
C ALA A 354 12.50 -10.52 14.59
N GLY A 355 13.01 -11.13 13.52
CA GLY A 355 14.22 -10.68 12.83
C GLY A 355 15.52 -11.09 13.52
N SER A 356 15.50 -12.00 14.49
CA SER A 356 16.73 -12.54 15.08
C SER A 356 17.63 -13.13 14.01
N ASP A 357 18.87 -12.65 13.97
CA ASP A 357 19.93 -13.12 13.10
C ASP A 357 21.30 -12.78 13.71
N SER A 358 22.39 -12.98 12.96
CA SER A 358 23.74 -12.71 13.44
C SER A 358 23.99 -11.23 13.77
N GLU A 359 23.28 -10.30 13.13
CA GLU A 359 23.35 -8.86 13.40
C GLU A 359 22.37 -8.46 14.52
N ARG A 360 21.10 -8.86 14.38
CA ARG A 360 20.00 -8.62 15.33
C ARG A 360 19.97 -9.70 16.40
N SER A 361 21.04 -9.78 17.18
CA SER A 361 21.29 -10.85 18.16
C SER A 361 20.93 -10.50 19.61
N GLN A 362 20.27 -9.36 19.85
CA GLN A 362 19.77 -9.00 21.19
C GLN A 362 18.27 -9.19 21.30
N ALA A 363 17.88 -10.19 22.07
CA ALA A 363 16.49 -10.48 22.40
C ALA A 363 15.83 -9.41 23.29
N PRO A 364 14.49 -9.31 23.28
CA PRO A 364 13.75 -8.43 24.17
C PRO A 364 14.01 -8.71 25.65
N ARG A 365 14.06 -7.66 26.47
CA ARG A 365 14.27 -7.79 27.92
C ARG A 365 13.49 -6.78 28.75
N THR A 366 13.35 -7.11 30.05
CA THR A 366 12.62 -6.34 31.07
C THR A 366 11.22 -5.89 30.63
N SER A 367 10.63 -6.62 29.68
CA SER A 367 9.38 -6.27 29.01
C SER A 367 8.23 -7.12 29.55
N GLU A 368 6.99 -6.70 29.28
CA GLU A 368 5.79 -7.34 29.81
C GLU A 368 4.73 -7.56 28.72
N ILE A 369 4.10 -8.74 28.76
CA ILE A 369 2.90 -9.07 27.99
C ILE A 369 1.83 -9.52 28.99
N SER A 370 0.86 -8.66 29.30
CA SER A 370 -0.14 -8.99 30.33
C SER A 370 -1.59 -8.63 30.02
N GLY A 371 -2.52 -9.46 30.52
CA GLY A 371 -3.95 -9.17 30.43
C GLY A 371 -4.53 -9.15 29.01
N ASN A 372 -3.81 -9.69 28.02
CA ASN A 372 -4.26 -9.71 26.62
C ASN A 372 -5.20 -10.89 26.36
N ILE A 373 -6.03 -10.78 25.33
CA ILE A 373 -6.91 -11.84 24.85
C ILE A 373 -6.47 -12.23 23.44
N PHE A 374 -6.13 -13.51 23.24
CA PHE A 374 -5.82 -14.10 21.94
C PHE A 374 -6.87 -15.17 21.61
N TYR A 375 -7.81 -14.82 20.75
CA TYR A 375 -8.86 -15.70 20.29
C TYR A 375 -8.71 -15.96 18.79
N ASN A 376 -8.64 -17.22 18.39
CA ASN A 376 -8.66 -17.62 16.99
C ASN A 376 -9.50 -18.89 16.85
N ASP A 377 -10.47 -18.87 15.95
CA ASP A 377 -11.44 -19.97 15.75
C ASP A 377 -10.84 -21.20 15.05
N THR A 378 -9.79 -21.01 14.25
CA THR A 378 -9.27 -22.01 13.32
C THR A 378 -7.82 -22.39 13.60
N LYS A 379 -6.99 -21.41 14.00
CA LYS A 379 -5.59 -21.60 14.32
C LYS A 379 -5.40 -21.85 15.82
N ASP A 380 -4.73 -22.94 16.19
CA ASP A 380 -4.49 -23.30 17.58
C ASP A 380 -3.25 -22.62 18.18
N ASP A 381 -2.19 -22.38 17.42
CA ASP A 381 -1.02 -21.60 17.88
C ASP A 381 -0.81 -20.34 17.01
N THR A 382 -0.95 -19.17 17.63
CA THR A 382 -0.74 -17.87 16.98
C THR A 382 0.66 -17.29 17.21
N PHE A 383 1.46 -17.89 18.10
CA PHE A 383 2.76 -17.35 18.49
C PHE A 383 3.89 -17.91 17.63
N THR A 384 4.86 -17.05 17.32
CA THR A 384 6.13 -17.46 16.73
C THR A 384 7.26 -16.83 17.55
N VAL A 385 8.13 -17.69 18.08
CA VAL A 385 9.26 -17.30 18.93
C VAL A 385 10.54 -17.54 18.14
N TYR A 386 11.29 -16.49 17.88
CA TYR A 386 12.51 -16.53 17.06
C TYR A 386 13.80 -16.60 17.88
N ASP A 387 13.75 -16.18 19.14
CA ASP A 387 14.91 -16.08 20.03
C ASP A 387 14.47 -16.25 21.50
N ASP A 388 15.40 -16.11 22.45
CA ASP A 388 15.11 -16.13 23.87
C ASP A 388 14.03 -15.09 24.24
N ILE A 389 13.05 -15.52 25.03
CA ILE A 389 11.95 -14.70 25.53
C ILE A 389 11.95 -14.62 27.06
N SER A 390 13.01 -15.10 27.73
CA SER A 390 13.16 -15.06 29.18
C SER A 390 13.12 -13.64 29.76
N GLY A 391 13.46 -12.65 28.93
CA GLY A 391 13.37 -11.22 29.26
C GLY A 391 11.95 -10.65 29.21
N ILE A 392 10.93 -11.45 28.86
CA ILE A 392 9.53 -11.03 28.78
C ILE A 392 8.74 -11.70 29.90
N THR A 393 8.08 -10.89 30.73
CA THR A 393 7.14 -11.39 31.74
C THR A 393 5.76 -11.57 31.13
N PHE A 394 5.20 -12.78 31.23
CA PHE A 394 3.85 -13.10 30.79
C PHE A 394 2.91 -13.23 32.00
N LYS A 395 1.74 -12.58 31.97
CA LYS A 395 0.80 -12.60 33.10
C LYS A 395 -0.65 -12.40 32.67
N ASP A 396 -1.57 -13.18 33.25
CA ASP A 396 -3.03 -12.97 33.09
C ASP A 396 -3.51 -12.92 31.62
N ASN A 397 -2.79 -13.53 30.67
CA ASN A 397 -3.22 -13.59 29.27
C ASN A 397 -4.24 -14.71 29.06
N LEU A 398 -5.19 -14.50 28.17
CA LEU A 398 -6.22 -15.48 27.83
C LEU A 398 -6.05 -15.99 26.41
N LEU A 399 -6.22 -17.31 26.26
CA LEU A 399 -6.35 -17.98 24.96
C LEU A 399 -7.79 -18.47 24.78
N GLY A 400 -8.26 -18.63 23.54
CA GLY A 400 -9.47 -19.41 23.25
C GLY A 400 -9.32 -20.88 23.68
N THR A 401 -10.42 -21.63 23.77
CA THR A 401 -10.41 -23.04 24.22
C THR A 401 -9.47 -23.94 23.40
N ASN A 402 -9.38 -23.72 22.08
CA ASN A 402 -8.48 -24.43 21.18
C ASN A 402 -7.02 -23.94 21.24
N GLY A 403 -6.77 -22.79 21.87
CA GLY A 403 -5.49 -22.12 21.87
C GLY A 403 -4.38 -22.91 22.56
N LYS A 404 -3.20 -22.90 21.97
CA LYS A 404 -1.97 -23.52 22.43
C LYS A 404 -0.84 -22.51 22.30
N THR A 405 0.20 -22.69 23.12
CA THR A 405 1.44 -21.93 23.00
C THR A 405 2.59 -22.73 23.63
N SER A 406 3.79 -22.53 23.10
CA SER A 406 5.02 -23.05 23.70
C SER A 406 5.49 -22.24 24.93
N ILE A 407 4.86 -21.08 25.20
CA ILE A 407 5.20 -20.23 26.34
C ILE A 407 4.65 -20.86 27.63
N THR A 408 5.54 -21.13 28.59
CA THR A 408 5.27 -22.05 29.70
C THR A 408 4.41 -21.51 30.83
N SER A 409 4.21 -20.19 30.92
CA SER A 409 3.44 -19.57 32.01
C SER A 409 2.81 -18.24 31.59
N GLY A 410 1.85 -17.75 32.40
CA GLY A 410 1.20 -16.45 32.17
C GLY A 410 0.01 -16.48 31.22
N PHE A 411 -0.43 -17.67 30.78
CA PHE A 411 -1.58 -17.89 29.91
C PHE A 411 -2.60 -18.84 30.57
N GLU A 412 -3.87 -18.60 30.30
CA GLU A 412 -4.98 -19.46 30.68
C GLU A 412 -6.00 -19.56 29.53
N ASN A 413 -6.45 -20.77 29.21
CA ASN A 413 -7.53 -20.95 28.23
C ASN A 413 -8.89 -20.57 28.81
N ALA A 414 -9.74 -19.96 28.00
CA ALA A 414 -11.08 -19.54 28.35
C ALA A 414 -12.08 -19.90 27.26
N GLU A 415 -13.29 -20.30 27.68
CA GLU A 415 -14.46 -20.35 26.81
C GLU A 415 -14.84 -18.92 26.44
N ILE A 416 -14.50 -18.51 25.22
CA ILE A 416 -14.73 -17.16 24.71
C ILE A 416 -15.82 -17.20 23.66
N THR A 417 -16.81 -16.34 23.83
CA THR A 417 -17.84 -16.09 22.81
C THR A 417 -17.77 -14.65 22.32
N LEU A 418 -17.98 -14.44 21.02
CA LEU A 418 -17.97 -13.12 20.41
C LEU A 418 -19.39 -12.53 20.41
N VAL A 419 -19.55 -11.35 20.99
CA VAL A 419 -20.83 -10.63 21.05
C VAL A 419 -20.68 -9.26 20.39
N LYS A 420 -21.62 -8.93 19.51
CA LYS A 420 -21.62 -7.62 18.84
C LYS A 420 -21.93 -6.50 19.84
N ASN A 421 -21.06 -5.49 19.93
CA ASN A 421 -21.32 -4.30 20.74
C ASN A 421 -22.19 -3.26 19.99
N GLU A 422 -22.50 -2.14 20.65
CA GLU A 422 -23.32 -1.06 20.09
C GLU A 422 -22.70 -0.41 18.84
N GLN A 423 -21.37 -0.39 18.74
CA GLN A 423 -20.64 0.12 17.57
C GLN A 423 -20.49 -0.92 16.45
N GLY A 424 -20.94 -2.16 16.68
CA GLY A 424 -20.93 -3.24 15.70
C GLY A 424 -19.69 -4.15 15.70
N PHE A 425 -18.74 -3.96 16.62
CA PHE A 425 -17.57 -4.82 16.78
C PHE A 425 -17.91 -6.13 17.50
N LEU A 426 -17.23 -7.22 17.11
CA LEU A 426 -17.34 -8.53 17.76
C LEU A 426 -16.44 -8.61 18.99
N ILE A 427 -17.00 -8.36 20.17
CA ILE A 427 -16.24 -8.27 21.43
C ILE A 427 -16.20 -9.64 22.11
N PRO A 428 -15.01 -10.13 22.54
CA PRO A 428 -14.90 -11.37 23.28
C PRO A 428 -15.49 -11.23 24.68
N THR A 429 -16.24 -12.24 25.10
CA THR A 429 -16.86 -12.35 26.43
C THR A 429 -16.60 -13.72 27.03
N SER A 430 -16.31 -13.76 28.33
CA SER A 430 -16.00 -14.95 29.11
C SER A 430 -15.99 -14.60 30.60
N ASP A 431 -16.32 -15.54 31.47
CA ASP A 431 -16.24 -15.36 32.94
C ASP A 431 -14.79 -15.12 33.42
N LYS A 432 -13.79 -15.51 32.62
CA LYS A 432 -12.37 -15.30 32.92
C LYS A 432 -11.87 -13.92 32.49
N ILE A 433 -12.62 -13.18 31.67
CA ILE A 433 -12.26 -11.82 31.26
C ILE A 433 -12.56 -10.88 32.44
N LYS A 434 -11.50 -10.51 33.18
CA LYS A 434 -11.60 -9.67 34.39
C LYS A 434 -12.03 -8.22 34.10
N SER A 435 -11.66 -7.70 32.92
CA SER A 435 -11.96 -6.34 32.50
C SER A 435 -12.74 -6.38 31.18
N LYS A 436 -13.92 -5.76 31.16
CA LYS A 436 -14.74 -5.68 29.94
C LYS A 436 -13.93 -5.04 28.81
N VAL A 437 -13.85 -5.72 27.67
CA VAL A 437 -13.28 -5.14 26.46
C VAL A 437 -14.23 -4.06 25.95
N THR A 438 -13.70 -2.84 25.81
CA THR A 438 -14.45 -1.67 25.35
C THR A 438 -13.73 -1.01 24.20
N ILE A 439 -14.50 -0.61 23.17
CA ILE A 439 -14.02 0.29 22.13
C ILE A 439 -14.45 1.70 22.51
N SER A 440 -13.55 2.67 22.38
CA SER A 440 -13.85 4.06 22.71
C SER A 440 -14.92 4.62 21.77
N PRO A 441 -15.86 5.45 22.25
CA PRO A 441 -16.76 6.20 21.37
C PRO A 441 -16.02 7.22 20.49
N ASN A 442 -14.78 7.58 20.84
CA ASN A 442 -13.93 8.48 20.07
C ASN A 442 -13.14 7.77 18.96
N VAL A 443 -13.35 6.45 18.78
CA VAL A 443 -12.68 5.71 17.69
C VAL A 443 -13.04 6.32 16.33
N ALA A 444 -12.06 6.40 15.46
CA ALA A 444 -12.27 6.87 14.10
C ALA A 444 -13.21 5.93 13.33
N THR A 445 -14.20 6.49 12.66
CA THR A 445 -15.00 5.80 11.63
C THR A 445 -14.81 6.53 10.30
N LYS A 446 -15.23 5.89 9.21
CA LYS A 446 -15.15 6.53 7.89
C LYS A 446 -16.05 7.78 7.81
N GLU A 447 -17.13 7.79 8.58
CA GLU A 447 -18.14 8.84 8.62
C GLU A 447 -17.73 10.04 9.49
N ASN A 448 -17.05 9.80 10.62
CA ASN A 448 -16.65 10.87 11.56
C ASN A 448 -15.28 11.50 11.27
N THR A 449 -14.61 11.07 10.19
CA THR A 449 -13.31 11.59 9.77
C THR A 449 -13.36 12.29 8.42
N GLY A 450 -12.34 13.10 8.12
CA GLY A 450 -12.24 13.89 6.90
C GLY A 450 -13.32 14.96 6.77
N THR A 451 -13.56 15.40 5.55
CA THR A 451 -14.61 16.38 5.24
C THR A 451 -15.97 15.71 5.07
N THR A 452 -17.04 16.46 5.36
CA THR A 452 -18.43 16.03 5.15
C THR A 452 -18.95 16.30 3.74
N TRP A 453 -18.25 17.16 3.00
CA TRP A 453 -18.66 17.68 1.68
C TRP A 453 -17.83 17.12 0.52
N TYR A 454 -16.78 16.33 0.80
CA TYR A 454 -16.01 15.62 -0.23
C TYR A 454 -16.24 14.12 -0.12
N SER A 455 -16.47 13.48 -1.27
CA SER A 455 -16.80 12.05 -1.31
C SER A 455 -15.63 11.18 -0.84
N LYS A 456 -15.95 10.12 -0.09
CA LYS A 456 -15.02 9.02 0.28
C LYS A 456 -15.33 7.72 -0.47
N ALA A 457 -16.13 7.81 -1.54
CA ALA A 457 -16.50 6.68 -2.36
C ALA A 457 -15.27 6.14 -3.12
N ASP A 458 -15.22 4.82 -3.27
CA ASP A 458 -14.23 4.20 -4.14
C ASP A 458 -14.61 4.45 -5.60
N THR A 459 -13.70 5.03 -6.38
CA THR A 459 -13.89 5.31 -7.80
C THR A 459 -13.16 4.33 -8.70
N ASN A 460 -12.54 3.28 -8.14
CA ASN A 460 -11.88 2.25 -8.93
C ASN A 460 -12.91 1.42 -9.68
N ILE A 461 -12.80 1.39 -11.01
CA ILE A 461 -13.65 0.57 -11.87
C ILE A 461 -12.99 -0.78 -12.09
N ALA A 462 -13.69 -1.86 -11.79
CA ALA A 462 -13.18 -3.21 -11.99
C ALA A 462 -13.24 -3.61 -13.48
N LEU A 463 -12.36 -4.52 -13.88
CA LEU A 463 -12.52 -5.25 -15.14
C LEU A 463 -13.88 -5.97 -15.17
N ASN A 464 -14.47 -6.14 -16.36
CA ASN A 464 -15.73 -6.84 -16.56
C ASN A 464 -16.97 -6.22 -15.85
N SER A 465 -16.92 -4.93 -15.50
CA SER A 465 -18.03 -4.24 -14.81
C SER A 465 -18.90 -3.35 -15.71
N GLY A 466 -18.43 -3.07 -16.93
CA GLY A 466 -19.10 -2.22 -17.91
C GLY A 466 -20.00 -2.98 -18.88
N LYS A 467 -20.32 -2.35 -20.02
CA LYS A 467 -21.17 -2.93 -21.06
C LYS A 467 -20.37 -3.86 -21.97
N THR A 468 -21.06 -4.82 -22.58
CA THR A 468 -20.47 -5.65 -23.64
C THR A 468 -20.65 -4.97 -25.00
N ILE A 469 -19.56 -4.80 -25.75
CA ILE A 469 -19.52 -4.18 -27.07
C ILE A 469 -19.02 -5.22 -28.08
N LYS A 470 -19.88 -5.58 -29.03
CA LYS A 470 -19.50 -6.50 -30.12
C LYS A 470 -18.67 -5.76 -31.16
N VAL A 471 -17.52 -6.32 -31.54
CA VAL A 471 -16.65 -5.75 -32.57
C VAL A 471 -16.45 -6.73 -33.72
N LYS A 472 -16.62 -6.26 -34.96
CA LYS A 472 -16.42 -7.09 -36.14
C LYS A 472 -14.93 -7.36 -36.40
N ALA A 473 -14.64 -8.54 -36.94
CA ALA A 473 -13.33 -8.86 -37.50
C ALA A 473 -12.92 -7.82 -38.55
N GLY A 474 -11.61 -7.56 -38.68
CA GLY A 474 -11.09 -6.60 -39.65
C GLY A 474 -9.79 -5.93 -39.22
N ILE A 475 -9.38 -4.96 -40.04
CA ILE A 475 -8.16 -4.18 -39.81
C ILE A 475 -8.44 -3.06 -38.82
N ASN A 476 -7.66 -3.00 -37.73
CA ASN A 476 -7.71 -1.97 -36.69
C ASN A 476 -9.08 -1.78 -36.01
N THR A 477 -10.01 -2.71 -36.13
CA THR A 477 -11.31 -2.60 -35.45
C THR A 477 -11.15 -2.57 -33.93
N LEU A 478 -10.18 -3.31 -33.38
CA LEU A 478 -9.81 -3.24 -31.96
C LEU A 478 -9.20 -1.89 -31.56
N TYR A 479 -8.41 -1.28 -32.44
CA TYR A 479 -7.78 0.01 -32.16
C TYR A 479 -8.82 1.14 -32.15
N GLU A 480 -9.82 1.09 -33.04
CA GLU A 480 -10.88 2.10 -33.09
C GLU A 480 -11.90 1.92 -31.95
N ILE A 481 -12.35 0.69 -31.65
CA ILE A 481 -13.37 0.47 -30.60
C ILE A 481 -12.88 0.86 -29.20
N VAL A 482 -11.58 0.73 -28.93
CA VAL A 482 -10.98 1.11 -27.64
C VAL A 482 -11.01 2.62 -27.40
N LYS A 483 -11.08 3.44 -28.45
CA LYS A 483 -11.24 4.89 -28.30
C LYS A 483 -12.66 5.28 -27.88
N GLU A 484 -13.63 4.42 -28.16
CA GLU A 484 -15.05 4.62 -27.88
C GLU A 484 -15.51 3.87 -26.62
N SER A 485 -14.66 3.02 -26.03
CA SER A 485 -14.99 2.23 -24.85
C SER A 485 -14.82 3.01 -23.55
N GLU A 486 -15.53 2.57 -22.52
CA GLU A 486 -15.47 3.10 -21.17
C GLU A 486 -14.77 2.12 -20.22
N ALA A 487 -14.36 2.61 -19.04
CA ALA A 487 -13.75 1.77 -18.01
C ALA A 487 -14.69 0.61 -17.62
N GLY A 488 -14.14 -0.61 -17.60
CA GLY A 488 -14.86 -1.83 -17.25
C GLY A 488 -15.54 -2.53 -18.43
N ASP A 489 -15.59 -1.91 -19.61
CA ASP A 489 -16.25 -2.48 -20.79
C ASP A 489 -15.60 -3.79 -21.26
N ILE A 490 -16.44 -4.61 -21.91
CA ILE A 490 -16.08 -5.91 -22.44
C ILE A 490 -16.20 -5.88 -23.96
N ILE A 491 -15.08 -5.96 -24.66
CA ILE A 491 -15.00 -6.05 -26.11
C ILE A 491 -15.16 -7.51 -26.54
N GLU A 492 -16.34 -7.85 -27.07
CA GLU A 492 -16.69 -9.20 -27.53
C GLU A 492 -16.31 -9.38 -29.01
N LEU A 493 -15.40 -10.31 -29.25
CA LEU A 493 -14.89 -10.68 -30.57
C LEU A 493 -15.80 -11.72 -31.24
N GLU A 494 -15.92 -11.64 -32.56
CA GLU A 494 -16.58 -12.64 -33.39
C GLU A 494 -15.86 -14.00 -33.29
N GLU A 495 -16.63 -15.06 -33.09
CA GLU A 495 -16.10 -16.43 -33.07
C GLU A 495 -15.35 -16.74 -34.37
N ALA A 496 -14.11 -17.24 -34.26
CA ALA A 496 -13.19 -17.45 -35.38
C ALA A 496 -12.89 -16.20 -36.25
N GLY A 497 -13.23 -14.99 -35.78
CA GLY A 497 -12.91 -13.73 -36.46
C GLY A 497 -11.41 -13.46 -36.50
N ILE A 498 -10.94 -12.79 -37.56
CA ILE A 498 -9.54 -12.39 -37.73
C ILE A 498 -9.41 -10.88 -37.56
N TYR A 499 -8.59 -10.46 -36.61
CA TYR A 499 -8.35 -9.07 -36.26
C TYR A 499 -6.90 -8.70 -36.56
N LEU A 500 -6.69 -7.89 -37.59
CA LEU A 500 -5.35 -7.42 -37.96
C LEU A 500 -5.08 -6.05 -37.35
N ILE A 501 -4.09 -5.97 -36.48
CA ILE A 501 -3.67 -4.74 -35.81
C ILE A 501 -2.46 -4.16 -36.56
N THR A 502 -2.64 -3.02 -37.23
CA THR A 502 -1.52 -2.24 -37.81
C THR A 502 -1.17 -1.02 -36.96
N LYS A 503 -1.96 -0.73 -35.93
CA LYS A 503 -1.73 0.29 -34.89
C LYS A 503 -1.90 -0.34 -33.51
N ALA A 504 -0.87 -0.29 -32.66
CA ALA A 504 -0.94 -0.87 -31.31
C ALA A 504 -2.15 -0.33 -30.53
N VAL A 505 -2.93 -1.22 -29.93
CA VAL A 505 -4.12 -0.91 -29.16
C VAL A 505 -3.71 -0.36 -27.80
N GLN A 506 -4.13 0.86 -27.50
CA GLN A 506 -3.72 1.61 -26.31
C GLN A 506 -4.74 1.43 -25.18
N ILE A 507 -4.38 0.67 -24.15
CA ILE A 507 -5.26 0.39 -23.01
C ILE A 507 -5.04 1.46 -21.94
N LYS A 508 -5.95 2.43 -21.87
CA LYS A 508 -5.89 3.59 -20.94
C LYS A 508 -6.84 3.49 -19.75
N HIS A 509 -7.69 2.48 -19.75
CA HIS A 509 -8.66 2.16 -18.70
C HIS A 509 -8.85 0.65 -18.63
N PRO A 510 -9.46 0.11 -17.55
CA PRO A 510 -9.77 -1.32 -17.44
C PRO A 510 -10.62 -1.79 -18.62
N LEU A 511 -10.14 -2.78 -19.38
CA LEU A 511 -10.85 -3.35 -20.53
C LEU A 511 -10.64 -4.85 -20.64
N THR A 512 -11.69 -5.53 -21.10
CA THR A 512 -11.65 -6.96 -21.41
C THR A 512 -11.81 -7.19 -22.90
N PHE A 513 -11.05 -8.13 -23.47
CA PHE A 513 -11.29 -8.69 -24.81
C PHE A 513 -11.62 -10.16 -24.67
N LYS A 514 -12.79 -10.57 -25.18
CA LYS A 514 -13.24 -11.95 -25.04
C LYS A 514 -13.84 -12.51 -26.32
N THR A 515 -13.70 -13.82 -26.52
CA THR A 515 -14.54 -14.57 -27.47
C THR A 515 -15.51 -15.45 -26.71
N SER A 516 -16.82 -15.30 -26.92
CA SER A 516 -17.83 -16.10 -26.20
C SER A 516 -18.15 -17.46 -26.85
N GLY A 517 -17.70 -17.70 -28.08
CA GLY A 517 -17.89 -18.95 -28.80
C GLY A 517 -16.88 -20.06 -28.44
N THR A 518 -17.04 -21.22 -29.09
CA THR A 518 -16.13 -22.38 -28.92
C THR A 518 -14.80 -22.19 -29.63
N LYS A 519 -14.77 -21.41 -30.72
CA LYS A 519 -13.57 -21.08 -31.48
C LYS A 519 -13.05 -19.69 -31.08
N LYS A 520 -11.76 -19.62 -30.79
CA LYS A 520 -11.08 -18.36 -30.47
C LYS A 520 -11.05 -17.43 -31.68
N ALA A 521 -11.30 -16.13 -31.47
CA ALA A 521 -10.89 -15.11 -32.43
C ALA A 521 -9.35 -15.08 -32.53
N THR A 522 -8.81 -14.76 -33.71
CA THR A 522 -7.36 -14.65 -33.95
C THR A 522 -6.94 -13.20 -34.13
N ILE A 523 -5.99 -12.77 -33.32
CA ILE A 523 -5.34 -11.46 -33.42
C ILE A 523 -3.99 -11.62 -34.11
N LEU A 524 -3.84 -10.92 -35.23
CA LEU A 524 -2.59 -10.73 -35.98
C LEU A 524 -2.14 -9.29 -35.79
N PHE A 525 -0.84 -9.01 -35.82
CA PHE A 525 -0.36 -7.64 -35.65
C PHE A 525 0.93 -7.36 -36.41
N GLU A 526 0.98 -6.22 -37.10
CA GLU A 526 2.12 -5.74 -37.94
C GLU A 526 2.94 -4.65 -37.23
N ARG A 527 2.74 -4.50 -35.92
CA ARG A 527 3.52 -3.63 -35.03
C ARG A 527 4.40 -4.47 -34.13
N MET A 528 5.39 -3.85 -33.48
CA MET A 528 6.20 -4.56 -32.47
C MET A 528 5.38 -4.98 -31.25
N MET A 529 4.14 -4.48 -31.09
CA MET A 529 3.20 -4.85 -30.03
C MET A 529 1.76 -4.82 -30.52
N ALA A 530 0.93 -5.72 -30.00
CA ALA A 530 -0.52 -5.71 -30.22
C ALA A 530 -1.21 -4.75 -29.24
N PHE A 531 -0.92 -4.89 -27.95
CA PHE A 531 -1.50 -4.13 -26.85
C PHE A 531 -0.42 -3.38 -26.06
N GLU A 532 -0.71 -2.13 -25.71
CA GLU A 532 0.12 -1.31 -24.82
C GLU A 532 -0.72 -0.82 -23.65
N ILE A 533 -0.42 -1.29 -22.44
CA ILE A 533 -1.04 -0.83 -21.20
C ILE A 533 -0.40 0.50 -20.79
N GLN A 534 -1.21 1.55 -20.78
CA GLN A 534 -0.82 2.90 -20.37
C GLN A 534 -1.29 3.20 -18.95
N ASN A 535 -0.91 4.36 -18.41
CA ASN A 535 -1.40 4.83 -17.11
C ASN A 535 -2.95 4.82 -17.07
N GLY A 536 -3.52 4.26 -16.00
CA GLY A 536 -4.97 4.02 -15.85
C GLY A 536 -5.46 2.70 -16.47
N GLY A 537 -4.66 2.06 -17.32
CA GLY A 537 -5.01 0.82 -18.02
C GLY A 537 -4.99 -0.42 -17.15
N SER A 538 -5.88 -1.37 -17.46
CA SER A 538 -5.81 -2.77 -17.01
C SER A 538 -6.44 -3.64 -18.08
N LEU A 539 -5.99 -4.88 -18.23
CA LEU A 539 -6.34 -5.72 -19.37
C LEU A 539 -6.78 -7.12 -18.92
N SER A 540 -7.93 -7.58 -19.39
CA SER A 540 -8.33 -8.99 -19.38
C SER A 540 -8.38 -9.53 -20.81
N LEU A 541 -7.81 -10.70 -21.05
CA LEU A 541 -7.87 -11.44 -22.32
C LEU A 541 -8.46 -12.82 -22.05
N GLU A 542 -9.58 -13.12 -22.69
CA GLU A 542 -10.38 -14.32 -22.39
C GLU A 542 -10.72 -15.07 -23.69
N ASN A 543 -10.24 -16.30 -23.83
CA ASN A 543 -10.57 -17.13 -25.00
C ASN A 543 -10.18 -16.49 -26.36
N VAL A 544 -8.96 -15.97 -26.45
CA VAL A 544 -8.42 -15.32 -27.68
C VAL A 544 -7.13 -16.01 -28.14
N SER A 545 -6.91 -16.07 -29.45
CA SER A 545 -5.67 -16.57 -30.06
C SER A 545 -4.84 -15.41 -30.62
N PHE A 546 -3.53 -15.48 -30.43
CA PHE A 546 -2.54 -14.52 -30.94
C PHE A 546 -1.55 -15.25 -31.83
N ASP A 547 -1.38 -14.72 -33.04
CA ASP A 547 -0.49 -15.30 -34.05
C ASP A 547 0.56 -14.25 -34.49
N GLY A 548 1.83 -14.56 -34.22
CA GLY A 548 2.96 -13.68 -34.46
C GLY A 548 3.48 -13.67 -35.90
N THR A 549 2.90 -14.45 -36.82
CA THR A 549 3.43 -14.59 -38.20
C THR A 549 3.38 -13.31 -39.03
N LYS A 550 2.51 -12.36 -38.67
CA LYS A 550 2.40 -11.04 -39.31
C LYS A 550 3.22 -9.96 -38.62
N SER A 551 3.85 -10.25 -37.49
CA SER A 551 4.68 -9.29 -36.77
C SER A 551 5.91 -8.90 -37.58
N PRO A 552 6.41 -7.68 -37.39
CA PRO A 552 7.52 -7.20 -38.19
C PRO A 552 8.79 -7.98 -37.83
N ASP A 553 9.67 -8.18 -38.82
CA ASP A 553 10.94 -8.88 -38.65
C ASP A 553 11.98 -8.01 -37.91
N TYR A 554 11.71 -7.78 -36.62
CA TYR A 554 12.59 -7.07 -35.70
C TYR A 554 12.68 -7.83 -34.38
N ALA A 555 13.88 -7.79 -33.80
CA ALA A 555 14.10 -8.29 -32.47
C ALA A 555 13.31 -7.48 -31.43
N GLY A 556 12.77 -8.16 -30.43
CA GLY A 556 12.16 -7.49 -29.30
C GLY A 556 10.67 -7.18 -29.43
N ASN A 557 9.97 -7.84 -30.35
CA ASN A 557 8.51 -7.79 -30.40
C ASN A 557 7.89 -8.29 -29.08
N SER A 558 6.64 -7.89 -28.83
CA SER A 558 5.84 -8.38 -27.72
C SER A 558 4.38 -8.52 -28.13
N VAL A 559 3.55 -9.32 -27.47
CA VAL A 559 2.09 -9.19 -27.64
C VAL A 559 1.58 -8.00 -26.84
N ILE A 560 1.97 -7.97 -25.57
CA ILE A 560 1.56 -6.99 -24.58
C ILE A 560 2.81 -6.28 -24.08
N SER A 561 2.77 -4.95 -24.03
CA SER A 561 3.77 -4.16 -23.33
C SER A 561 3.13 -3.15 -22.37
N THR A 562 3.91 -2.66 -21.41
CA THR A 562 3.54 -1.47 -20.64
C THR A 562 4.19 -0.22 -21.25
N SER A 563 3.63 0.95 -20.93
CA SER A 563 4.19 2.26 -21.28
C SER A 563 5.70 2.31 -21.01
N LYS A 564 6.45 2.91 -21.94
CA LYS A 564 7.89 3.17 -21.73
C LYS A 564 8.17 4.28 -20.72
N ASN A 565 7.18 5.13 -20.48
CA ASN A 565 7.20 6.16 -19.43
C ASN A 565 6.62 5.59 -18.14
N SER A 566 6.92 6.23 -17.02
CA SER A 566 6.38 5.83 -15.72
C SER A 566 4.85 5.82 -15.71
N MET A 567 4.28 4.89 -14.92
CA MET A 567 2.85 4.81 -14.63
C MET A 567 2.65 5.02 -13.13
N LEU A 568 1.72 5.92 -12.79
CA LEU A 568 1.26 6.16 -11.42
C LEU A 568 0.26 5.10 -10.99
N ASP A 569 -0.65 4.73 -11.89
CA ASP A 569 -1.63 3.71 -11.62
C ASP A 569 -1.01 2.32 -11.79
N ASN A 570 -1.15 1.51 -10.74
CA ASN A 570 -0.85 0.10 -10.84
C ASN A 570 -1.88 -0.57 -11.77
N TYR A 571 -1.44 -1.51 -12.59
CA TYR A 571 -2.31 -2.20 -13.54
C TYR A 571 -2.60 -3.64 -13.12
N LYS A 572 -3.63 -4.23 -13.72
CA LYS A 572 -3.92 -5.66 -13.65
C LYS A 572 -3.87 -6.27 -15.05
N LEU A 573 -3.36 -7.50 -15.14
CA LEU A 573 -3.36 -8.28 -16.36
C LEU A 573 -3.89 -9.69 -16.08
N PHE A 574 -5.02 -10.02 -16.69
CA PHE A 574 -5.61 -11.36 -16.64
C PHE A 574 -5.58 -11.97 -18.04
N ILE A 575 -5.07 -13.19 -18.15
CA ILE A 575 -5.01 -13.97 -19.38
C ILE A 575 -5.61 -15.33 -19.05
N ASP A 576 -6.80 -15.61 -19.57
CA ASP A 576 -7.48 -16.88 -19.34
C ASP A 576 -7.86 -17.55 -20.67
N ASN A 577 -7.59 -18.85 -20.76
CA ASN A 577 -7.91 -19.67 -21.91
C ASN A 577 -7.43 -19.05 -23.24
N CYS A 578 -6.25 -18.43 -23.26
CA CYS A 578 -5.70 -17.82 -24.47
C CYS A 578 -4.71 -18.75 -25.18
N GLU A 579 -4.49 -18.51 -26.47
CA GLU A 579 -3.45 -19.18 -27.26
C GLU A 579 -2.46 -18.14 -27.79
N PHE A 580 -1.17 -18.42 -27.66
CA PHE A 580 -0.07 -17.61 -28.16
C PHE A 580 0.81 -18.48 -29.03
N LYS A 581 0.88 -18.20 -30.33
CA LYS A 581 1.63 -19.01 -31.29
C LYS A 581 2.51 -18.21 -32.24
N ASP A 582 3.58 -18.87 -32.68
CA ASP A 582 4.43 -18.46 -33.79
C ASP A 582 5.07 -17.07 -33.61
N MET A 583 5.53 -16.80 -32.38
CA MET A 583 6.32 -15.62 -32.01
C MET A 583 7.81 -15.84 -32.27
N VAL A 584 8.12 -16.21 -33.52
CA VAL A 584 9.46 -16.63 -33.95
C VAL A 584 9.94 -15.92 -35.21
N VAL A 585 9.20 -14.92 -35.70
CA VAL A 585 9.60 -14.12 -36.88
C VAL A 585 11.03 -13.55 -36.73
N ASN A 586 11.39 -13.15 -35.52
CA ASN A 586 12.75 -12.83 -35.10
C ASN A 586 12.94 -13.27 -33.64
N HIS A 587 14.14 -13.09 -33.08
CA HIS A 587 14.45 -13.45 -31.70
C HIS A 587 13.87 -12.47 -30.67
N SER A 588 13.81 -12.91 -29.41
CA SER A 588 13.40 -12.07 -28.27
C SER A 588 11.97 -11.52 -28.38
N PHE A 589 11.07 -12.32 -28.94
CA PHE A 589 9.65 -12.01 -29.03
C PHE A 589 8.92 -12.50 -27.77
N ASP A 590 8.54 -11.57 -26.91
CA ASP A 590 7.89 -11.86 -25.62
C ASP A 590 6.36 -11.90 -25.75
N VAL A 591 5.67 -12.57 -24.82
CA VAL A 591 4.22 -12.38 -24.66
C VAL A 591 3.97 -11.08 -23.90
N LEU A 592 4.56 -10.94 -22.71
CA LEU A 592 4.51 -9.74 -21.89
C LEU A 592 5.90 -9.14 -21.69
N ARG A 593 6.04 -7.87 -22.06
CA ARG A 593 7.23 -7.05 -21.81
C ARG A 593 6.88 -5.78 -21.03
N VAL A 594 7.35 -5.69 -19.78
CA VAL A 594 7.15 -4.48 -18.98
C VAL A 594 8.32 -3.51 -19.11
N SER A 595 8.09 -2.28 -18.67
CA SER A 595 9.06 -1.20 -18.59
C SER A 595 9.34 -0.81 -17.13
N LYS A 596 10.51 -0.21 -16.90
CA LYS A 596 10.88 0.36 -15.59
C LYS A 596 9.88 1.45 -15.19
N GLY A 597 9.54 1.53 -13.90
CA GLY A 597 8.59 2.50 -13.39
C GLY A 597 7.13 2.16 -13.71
N THR A 598 6.84 0.90 -14.03
CA THR A 598 5.49 0.32 -14.15
C THR A 598 5.33 -0.82 -13.14
N PHE A 599 4.14 -0.96 -12.57
CA PHE A 599 3.89 -1.92 -11.49
C PHE A 599 2.52 -2.58 -11.67
N ALA A 600 2.49 -3.91 -11.63
CA ALA A 600 1.27 -4.68 -11.64
C ALA A 600 0.82 -5.01 -10.22
N ASP A 601 -0.45 -4.74 -9.91
CA ASP A 601 -1.10 -5.31 -8.73
C ASP A 601 -1.21 -6.83 -8.91
N THR A 602 -1.67 -7.30 -10.06
CA THR A 602 -1.78 -8.74 -10.33
C THR A 602 -1.53 -9.04 -11.80
N ILE A 603 -0.73 -10.06 -12.05
CA ILE A 603 -0.63 -10.74 -13.34
C ILE A 603 -1.07 -12.18 -13.13
N SER A 604 -2.15 -12.59 -13.79
CA SER A 604 -2.69 -13.95 -13.73
C SER A 604 -2.78 -14.55 -15.12
N ILE A 605 -2.08 -15.65 -15.34
CA ILE A 605 -2.03 -16.38 -16.60
C ILE A 605 -2.52 -17.80 -16.34
N GLN A 606 -3.70 -18.11 -16.86
CA GLN A 606 -4.39 -19.36 -16.56
C GLN A 606 -4.92 -20.06 -17.82
N ASN A 607 -4.95 -21.39 -17.77
CA ASN A 607 -5.57 -22.24 -18.80
C ASN A 607 -5.08 -21.95 -20.24
N SER A 608 -3.88 -21.39 -20.39
CA SER A 608 -3.43 -20.81 -21.66
C SER A 608 -2.33 -21.66 -22.30
N THR A 609 -2.22 -21.57 -23.63
CA THR A 609 -1.25 -22.32 -24.43
C THR A 609 -0.24 -21.38 -25.09
N PHE A 610 1.04 -21.74 -25.01
CA PHE A 610 2.17 -21.01 -25.58
C PHE A 610 2.96 -21.96 -26.47
N LYS A 611 3.07 -21.64 -27.77
CA LYS A 611 3.75 -22.50 -28.74
C LYS A 611 4.68 -21.69 -29.64
N ASN A 612 5.90 -22.17 -29.87
CA ASN A 612 6.87 -21.52 -30.76
C ASN A 612 7.12 -20.07 -30.36
N ILE A 613 7.79 -19.85 -29.22
CA ILE A 613 8.06 -18.51 -28.68
C ILE A 613 9.57 -18.28 -28.61
N SER A 614 10.08 -17.22 -29.25
CA SER A 614 11.52 -16.92 -29.24
C SER A 614 12.00 -16.13 -28.01
N GLY A 615 11.09 -15.44 -27.31
CA GLY A 615 11.34 -14.71 -26.07
C GLY A 615 10.75 -15.41 -24.85
N HIS A 616 10.08 -14.63 -24.00
CA HIS A 616 9.55 -15.04 -22.69
C HIS A 616 8.01 -15.00 -22.64
N ILE A 617 7.38 -15.68 -21.67
CA ILE A 617 5.97 -15.39 -21.35
C ILE A 617 5.91 -14.07 -20.60
N ALA A 618 6.66 -13.94 -19.51
CA ALA A 618 6.67 -12.74 -18.69
C ALA A 618 8.10 -12.28 -18.36
N ALA A 619 8.39 -11.03 -18.74
CA ALA A 619 9.67 -10.36 -18.57
C ALA A 619 9.59 -9.27 -17.47
N LEU A 620 9.56 -9.65 -16.20
CA LEU A 620 9.29 -8.80 -15.02
C LEU A 620 10.58 -8.46 -14.26
N ASP A 621 11.58 -7.98 -14.99
CA ASP A 621 12.95 -7.80 -14.52
C ASP A 621 13.55 -6.44 -14.90
N LYS A 622 12.78 -5.37 -14.75
CA LYS A 622 13.19 -4.01 -15.17
C LYS A 622 13.69 -3.12 -14.04
N GLU A 623 13.39 -3.47 -12.79
CA GLU A 623 13.88 -2.76 -11.61
C GLU A 623 15.24 -3.32 -11.13
N THR A 624 16.30 -3.12 -11.91
CA THR A 624 17.62 -3.75 -11.67
C THR A 624 18.60 -2.87 -10.88
N ASP A 625 18.12 -1.88 -10.14
CA ASP A 625 18.98 -0.93 -9.39
C ASP A 625 19.36 -1.44 -7.98
N ASP A 626 18.86 -2.61 -7.58
CA ASP A 626 19.13 -3.24 -6.28
C ASP A 626 18.70 -2.43 -5.05
N ILE A 627 17.62 -1.67 -5.19
CA ILE A 627 17.04 -0.83 -4.12
C ILE A 627 15.76 -1.39 -3.51
N GLY A 628 15.37 -2.63 -3.84
CA GLY A 628 14.12 -3.24 -3.35
C GLY A 628 12.92 -3.09 -4.28
N ALA A 629 13.04 -2.35 -5.39
CA ALA A 629 11.97 -2.18 -6.37
C ALA A 629 11.74 -3.45 -7.21
N TYR A 630 10.49 -3.66 -7.62
CA TYR A 630 10.06 -4.79 -8.47
C TYR A 630 8.82 -4.42 -9.32
N ASN A 631 8.41 -5.29 -10.24
CA ASN A 631 7.37 -4.95 -11.24
C ASN A 631 5.99 -5.57 -11.02
N VAL A 632 5.82 -6.51 -10.07
CA VAL A 632 4.53 -7.18 -9.83
C VAL A 632 4.36 -7.59 -8.37
N GLU A 633 3.20 -7.33 -7.79
CA GLU A 633 2.85 -7.83 -6.46
C GLU A 633 2.51 -9.32 -6.51
N TYR A 634 1.49 -9.70 -7.28
CA TYR A 634 1.03 -11.10 -7.41
C TYR A 634 1.22 -11.63 -8.84
N MET A 635 2.01 -12.68 -8.99
CA MET A 635 2.23 -13.40 -10.25
C MET A 635 1.68 -14.83 -10.14
N LEU A 636 0.66 -15.14 -10.94
CA LEU A 636 0.02 -16.47 -10.97
C LEU A 636 0.17 -17.09 -12.35
N MET A 637 0.71 -18.32 -12.40
CA MET A 637 0.76 -19.16 -13.60
C MET A 637 0.10 -20.50 -13.28
N LYS A 638 -1.15 -20.70 -13.74
CA LYS A 638 -1.91 -21.92 -13.42
C LYS A 638 -2.41 -22.66 -14.64
N ASN A 639 -2.28 -23.97 -14.66
CA ASN A 639 -2.87 -24.82 -15.70
C ASN A 639 -2.48 -24.42 -17.13
N ASN A 640 -1.26 -23.95 -17.36
CA ASN A 640 -0.78 -23.55 -18.67
C ASN A 640 0.02 -24.64 -19.36
N THR A 641 0.03 -24.60 -20.69
CA THR A 641 0.88 -25.45 -21.53
C THR A 641 1.88 -24.58 -22.29
N VAL A 642 3.16 -24.90 -22.16
CA VAL A 642 4.25 -24.22 -22.86
C VAL A 642 5.01 -25.25 -23.70
N ASN A 643 5.12 -25.01 -25.00
CA ASN A 643 5.81 -25.89 -25.92
C ASN A 643 6.74 -25.10 -26.85
N ASP A 644 8.01 -25.50 -26.94
CA ASP A 644 9.01 -24.90 -27.82
C ASP A 644 9.21 -23.40 -27.56
N MET A 645 9.79 -23.11 -26.38
CA MET A 645 10.13 -21.75 -25.95
C MET A 645 11.64 -21.57 -25.83
N GLN A 646 12.18 -20.64 -26.60
CA GLN A 646 13.62 -20.37 -26.61
C GLN A 646 14.07 -19.63 -25.33
N GLY A 647 13.30 -18.64 -24.85
CA GLY A 647 13.57 -17.95 -23.61
C GLY A 647 13.10 -18.70 -22.36
N ALA A 648 13.21 -18.04 -21.21
CA ALA A 648 12.58 -18.48 -19.96
C ALA A 648 11.07 -18.19 -19.98
N ALA A 649 10.25 -19.05 -19.38
CA ALA A 649 8.83 -18.79 -19.18
C ALA A 649 8.62 -17.53 -18.33
N LEU A 650 9.31 -17.44 -17.19
CA LEU A 650 9.22 -16.31 -16.26
C LEU A 650 10.61 -15.77 -15.92
N ARG A 651 10.73 -14.44 -15.94
CA ARG A 651 11.84 -13.69 -15.34
C ARG A 651 11.23 -12.74 -14.32
N LEU A 652 11.60 -12.88 -13.05
CA LEU A 652 11.04 -12.09 -11.95
C LEU A 652 12.17 -11.61 -11.05
N TYR A 653 12.25 -10.30 -10.83
CA TYR A 653 13.36 -9.67 -10.14
C TYR A 653 12.91 -8.67 -9.07
N ARG A 654 13.48 -8.82 -7.87
CA ARG A 654 13.52 -7.85 -6.79
C ARG A 654 14.93 -7.83 -6.20
N GLY A 655 15.73 -6.84 -6.58
CA GLY A 655 17.12 -6.74 -6.16
C GLY A 655 17.33 -6.03 -4.83
N GLY A 656 18.49 -6.21 -4.22
CA GLY A 656 18.90 -5.47 -3.03
C GLY A 656 18.62 -6.15 -1.69
N LYS A 657 18.71 -5.36 -0.61
CA LYS A 657 18.54 -5.81 0.79
C LYS A 657 17.37 -5.12 1.49
N ASP A 658 16.44 -4.55 0.74
CA ASP A 658 15.25 -3.92 1.30
C ASP A 658 14.32 -4.97 1.90
N GLU A 659 13.75 -4.65 3.07
CA GLU A 659 12.78 -5.48 3.80
C GLU A 659 11.45 -4.75 4.01
N SER A 660 11.20 -3.67 3.26
CA SER A 660 10.08 -2.73 3.46
C SER A 660 8.89 -3.03 2.54
N THR A 661 8.96 -4.14 1.80
CA THR A 661 7.96 -4.55 0.81
C THR A 661 7.42 -5.96 1.10
N PHE A 662 6.31 -6.33 0.44
CA PHE A 662 5.63 -7.61 0.67
C PHE A 662 5.98 -8.65 -0.40
N GLY A 663 5.76 -8.30 -1.68
CA GLY A 663 6.00 -9.18 -2.80
C GLY A 663 7.43 -9.15 -3.37
N PRO A 664 7.63 -9.81 -4.52
CA PRO A 664 6.62 -10.54 -5.27
C PRO A 664 6.11 -11.81 -4.57
N PHE A 665 4.82 -12.08 -4.74
CA PHE A 665 4.16 -13.36 -4.46
C PHE A 665 4.01 -14.14 -5.75
N LEU A 666 4.53 -15.35 -5.80
CA LEU A 666 4.56 -16.21 -6.98
C LEU A 666 3.84 -17.53 -6.71
N GLU A 667 2.84 -17.82 -7.54
CA GLU A 667 2.20 -19.13 -7.62
C GLU A 667 2.38 -19.73 -9.01
N VAL A 668 2.99 -20.92 -9.09
CA VAL A 668 3.16 -21.70 -10.31
C VAL A 668 2.60 -23.10 -10.07
N ASP A 669 1.40 -23.35 -10.56
CA ASP A 669 0.65 -24.58 -10.24
C ASP A 669 0.08 -25.29 -11.47
N HIS A 670 0.23 -26.61 -11.53
CA HIS A 670 -0.35 -27.46 -12.60
C HIS A 670 0.02 -27.05 -14.03
N ASN A 671 1.25 -26.59 -14.29
CA ASN A 671 1.70 -26.23 -15.64
C ASN A 671 2.50 -27.36 -16.31
N VAL A 672 2.51 -27.39 -17.65
CA VAL A 672 3.44 -28.21 -18.43
C VAL A 672 4.40 -27.29 -19.19
N PHE A 673 5.70 -27.46 -18.94
CA PHE A 673 6.78 -26.79 -19.65
C PHE A 673 7.53 -27.82 -20.49
N ASN A 674 7.38 -27.75 -21.81
CA ASN A 674 7.99 -28.67 -22.77
C ASN A 674 8.96 -27.92 -23.69
N ASN A 675 10.23 -28.34 -23.72
CA ASN A 675 11.28 -27.71 -24.54
C ASN A 675 11.43 -26.19 -24.27
N VAL A 676 11.79 -25.84 -23.03
CA VAL A 676 11.86 -24.44 -22.56
C VAL A 676 13.29 -24.04 -22.16
N GLY A 677 13.72 -22.86 -22.63
CA GLY A 677 14.91 -22.17 -22.12
C GLY A 677 16.22 -22.46 -22.85
N PHE A 678 16.23 -23.24 -23.93
CA PHE A 678 17.44 -23.62 -24.66
C PHE A 678 17.95 -22.58 -25.67
N GLY A 679 17.24 -21.48 -25.88
CA GLY A 679 17.62 -20.43 -26.81
C GLY A 679 18.96 -19.78 -26.46
N LYS A 680 19.83 -19.58 -27.45
CA LYS A 680 21.17 -18.97 -27.26
C LYS A 680 21.12 -17.54 -26.70
N LYS A 681 19.98 -16.84 -26.85
CA LYS A 681 19.74 -15.48 -26.33
C LYS A 681 19.17 -15.47 -24.90
N ASN A 682 18.82 -16.63 -24.35
CA ASN A 682 18.43 -16.76 -22.94
C ASN A 682 19.67 -16.63 -22.03
N LYS A 683 20.02 -15.40 -21.65
CA LYS A 683 21.21 -15.13 -20.81
C LYS A 683 21.15 -15.79 -19.43
N TYR A 684 19.95 -16.09 -18.93
CA TYR A 684 19.73 -16.74 -17.63
C TYR A 684 20.05 -18.24 -17.68
N LYS A 685 20.05 -18.84 -18.89
CA LYS A 685 20.25 -20.28 -19.10
C LYS A 685 19.31 -21.12 -18.23
N ALA A 686 18.07 -20.67 -18.09
CA ALA A 686 17.05 -21.21 -17.19
C ALA A 686 15.68 -21.29 -17.88
N ALA A 687 14.82 -22.21 -17.44
CA ALA A 687 13.42 -22.22 -17.83
C ALA A 687 12.61 -21.17 -17.06
N MET A 688 13.03 -20.87 -15.82
CA MET A 688 12.52 -19.77 -15.00
C MET A 688 13.68 -19.15 -14.21
N SER A 689 13.69 -17.83 -14.08
CA SER A 689 14.70 -17.09 -13.33
C SER A 689 14.03 -16.18 -12.30
N LEU A 690 14.24 -16.48 -11.03
CA LEU A 690 13.62 -15.82 -9.89
C LEU A 690 14.71 -15.19 -9.01
N TYR A 691 14.59 -13.91 -8.71
CA TYR A 691 15.54 -13.20 -7.86
C TYR A 691 14.77 -12.38 -6.83
N GLY A 692 14.99 -12.65 -5.55
CA GLY A 692 14.43 -11.91 -4.41
C GLY A 692 12.92 -12.01 -4.21
N VAL A 693 12.27 -13.00 -4.83
CA VAL A 693 10.83 -13.30 -4.66
C VAL A 693 10.55 -13.70 -3.20
N GLN A 694 9.55 -13.08 -2.57
CA GLN A 694 9.31 -13.18 -1.13
C GLN A 694 8.38 -14.34 -0.76
N VAL A 695 7.50 -14.76 -1.67
CA VAL A 695 6.70 -15.99 -1.54
C VAL A 695 6.74 -16.75 -2.85
N ASN A 696 7.14 -18.02 -2.81
CA ASN A 696 7.24 -18.91 -3.96
C ASN A 696 6.50 -20.19 -3.65
N ASP A 697 5.37 -20.41 -4.31
CA ASP A 697 4.63 -21.67 -4.28
C ASP A 697 4.65 -22.28 -5.68
N ILE A 698 5.62 -23.17 -5.92
CA ILE A 698 5.85 -23.84 -7.21
C ILE A 698 5.52 -25.32 -7.03
N GLN A 699 4.36 -25.73 -7.50
CA GLN A 699 3.85 -27.09 -7.24
C GLN A 699 3.17 -27.73 -8.43
N ASN A 700 3.15 -29.06 -8.45
CA ASN A 700 2.38 -29.88 -9.39
C ASN A 700 2.70 -29.61 -10.88
N ASN A 701 3.89 -29.11 -11.19
CA ASN A 701 4.28 -28.79 -12.57
C ASN A 701 5.06 -29.93 -13.23
N ASN A 702 4.95 -30.02 -14.55
CA ASN A 702 5.71 -30.95 -15.37
C ASN A 702 6.74 -30.21 -16.24
N PHE A 703 8.00 -30.26 -15.84
CA PHE A 703 9.15 -29.77 -16.61
C PHE A 703 9.72 -30.92 -17.46
N ASN A 704 9.33 -30.96 -18.73
CA ASN A 704 9.76 -31.95 -19.69
C ASN A 704 10.76 -31.35 -20.69
N ASN A 705 11.99 -31.85 -20.69
CA ASN A 705 13.07 -31.33 -21.52
C ASN A 705 13.18 -29.81 -21.39
N THR A 706 13.61 -29.30 -20.24
CA THR A 706 13.78 -27.86 -20.03
C THR A 706 15.17 -27.52 -19.49
N LYS A 707 15.58 -26.26 -19.58
CA LYS A 707 16.59 -25.74 -18.65
C LYS A 707 16.05 -25.75 -17.21
N GLY A 708 16.94 -25.65 -16.24
CA GLY A 708 16.59 -25.67 -14.82
C GLY A 708 15.84 -24.42 -14.34
N LEU A 709 15.25 -24.52 -13.16
CA LEU A 709 14.73 -23.39 -12.39
C LEU A 709 15.91 -22.75 -11.63
N LYS A 710 16.11 -21.43 -11.77
CA LYS A 710 17.14 -20.69 -11.05
C LYS A 710 16.52 -19.69 -10.08
N MET A 711 16.93 -19.76 -8.83
CA MET A 711 16.46 -18.93 -7.73
C MET A 711 17.64 -18.30 -6.99
N HIS A 712 17.54 -17.01 -6.71
CA HIS A 712 18.42 -16.32 -5.78
C HIS A 712 17.57 -15.71 -4.66
N LEU A 713 17.71 -16.26 -3.45
CA LEU A 713 16.98 -15.81 -2.28
C LEU A 713 17.75 -14.66 -1.63
N VAL A 714 17.02 -13.62 -1.25
CA VAL A 714 17.57 -12.44 -0.57
C VAL A 714 16.87 -12.27 0.78
N VAL A 715 17.42 -11.38 1.61
CA VAL A 715 16.87 -11.03 2.93
C VAL A 715 15.36 -10.78 2.88
N GLY A 716 14.69 -11.11 3.97
CA GLY A 716 13.23 -11.04 4.03
C GLY A 716 12.57 -12.25 4.69
N GLU A 717 13.33 -13.31 4.97
CA GLU A 717 12.84 -14.64 5.33
C GLU A 717 11.76 -15.11 4.34
N PRO A 718 12.11 -15.23 3.04
CA PRO A 718 11.15 -15.58 2.01
C PRO A 718 10.56 -16.97 2.27
N ILE A 719 9.28 -17.15 1.96
CA ILE A 719 8.60 -18.44 1.99
C ILE A 719 8.85 -19.09 0.63
N VAL A 720 9.53 -20.25 0.61
CA VAL A 720 9.92 -20.92 -0.63
C VAL A 720 9.51 -22.39 -0.56
N ASN A 721 8.49 -22.77 -1.33
CA ASN A 721 8.00 -24.13 -1.49
C ASN A 721 8.07 -24.56 -2.95
N VAL A 722 8.91 -25.56 -3.24
CA VAL A 722 8.99 -26.22 -4.54
C VAL A 722 8.69 -27.70 -4.37
N VAL A 723 7.42 -28.08 -4.53
CA VAL A 723 6.93 -29.40 -4.10
C VAL A 723 6.16 -30.13 -5.19
N ASN A 724 6.29 -31.46 -5.25
CA ASN A 724 5.49 -32.32 -6.13
C ASN A 724 5.60 -31.94 -7.62
N ASN A 725 6.80 -31.58 -8.08
CA ASN A 725 7.07 -31.25 -9.48
C ASN A 725 7.80 -32.40 -10.18
N ASN A 726 7.53 -32.60 -11.48
CA ASN A 726 8.25 -33.57 -12.32
C ASN A 726 9.31 -32.87 -13.17
N TYR A 727 10.55 -33.36 -13.14
CA TYR A 727 11.68 -32.90 -13.94
C TYR A 727 12.23 -34.06 -14.78
N TYR A 728 11.68 -34.27 -15.97
CA TYR A 728 12.11 -35.32 -16.90
C TYR A 728 12.96 -34.74 -18.02
N LYS A 729 14.19 -35.24 -18.19
CA LYS A 729 15.21 -34.71 -19.14
C LYS A 729 15.47 -33.20 -18.98
N SER A 730 15.27 -32.69 -17.77
CA SER A 730 15.35 -31.25 -17.46
C SER A 730 16.57 -30.92 -16.61
N GLY A 731 17.04 -29.68 -16.71
CA GLY A 731 18.12 -29.17 -15.87
C GLY A 731 17.72 -29.10 -14.39
N GLU A 732 18.72 -29.12 -13.52
CA GLU A 732 18.54 -29.09 -12.06
C GLU A 732 17.97 -27.75 -11.56
N ILE A 733 17.35 -27.81 -10.38
CA ILE A 733 16.96 -26.60 -9.63
C ILE A 733 18.21 -26.04 -8.95
N GLU A 734 18.51 -24.77 -9.22
CA GLU A 734 19.61 -24.04 -8.59
C GLU A 734 19.03 -22.99 -7.65
N VAL A 735 19.24 -23.15 -6.35
CA VAL A 735 18.88 -22.17 -5.32
C VAL A 735 20.17 -21.62 -4.70
N THR A 736 20.31 -20.30 -4.69
CA THR A 736 21.45 -19.58 -4.10
C THR A 736 20.96 -18.55 -3.08
N GLY A 737 21.87 -18.05 -2.24
CA GLY A 737 21.52 -17.22 -1.08
C GLY A 737 21.48 -18.06 0.20
N ASP A 738 21.33 -17.38 1.35
CA ASP A 738 21.47 -18.00 2.68
C ASP A 738 20.12 -18.24 3.38
N GLU A 739 19.01 -18.02 2.67
CA GLU A 739 17.65 -18.17 3.21
C GLU A 739 17.15 -19.62 3.13
N LYS A 740 16.21 -19.95 4.01
CA LYS A 740 15.60 -21.28 4.07
C LYS A 740 14.67 -21.50 2.87
N TYR A 741 14.61 -22.75 2.41
CA TYR A 741 13.70 -23.18 1.36
C TYR A 741 13.28 -24.63 1.56
N ASN A 742 12.13 -24.98 1.00
CA ASN A 742 11.62 -26.33 0.94
C ASN A 742 11.58 -26.84 -0.51
N VAL A 743 12.29 -27.94 -0.78
CA VAL A 743 12.28 -28.63 -2.08
C VAL A 743 12.05 -30.12 -1.80
N GLU A 744 10.86 -30.60 -2.13
CA GLU A 744 10.42 -31.96 -1.77
C GLU A 744 9.61 -32.62 -2.89
N ASN A 745 9.53 -33.96 -2.86
CA ASN A 745 8.71 -34.76 -3.77
C ASN A 745 8.96 -34.44 -5.25
N LEU A 746 10.23 -34.29 -5.64
CA LEU A 746 10.59 -34.14 -7.04
C LEU A 746 10.60 -35.50 -7.74
N TYR A 747 9.96 -35.56 -8.91
CA TYR A 747 9.92 -36.75 -9.75
C TYR A 747 10.81 -36.57 -10.98
N SER A 748 11.27 -37.69 -11.55
CA SER A 748 11.93 -37.70 -12.86
C SER A 748 11.35 -38.84 -13.69
N ILE A 749 10.06 -38.71 -14.00
CA ILE A 749 9.25 -39.73 -14.65
C ILE A 749 8.86 -39.22 -16.03
N GLU A 750 8.96 -40.09 -17.02
CA GLU A 750 8.46 -39.79 -18.36
C GLU A 750 6.97 -39.46 -18.30
N PRO A 751 6.52 -38.29 -18.80
CA PRO A 751 5.14 -37.88 -18.60
C PRO A 751 4.08 -38.78 -19.24
N GLU A 752 4.40 -39.42 -20.37
CA GLU A 752 3.45 -40.25 -21.13
C GLU A 752 2.18 -39.45 -21.48
N PHE A 753 2.32 -38.45 -22.36
CA PHE A 753 1.19 -37.62 -22.79
C PHE A 753 0.32 -38.32 -23.84
N LYS A 754 -0.99 -38.06 -23.83
CA LYS A 754 -1.90 -38.42 -24.93
C LYS A 754 -1.44 -37.74 -26.21
N GLU A 755 -1.47 -38.47 -27.32
CA GLU A 755 -1.00 -38.00 -28.62
C GLU A 755 -1.63 -36.64 -29.00
N GLY A 756 -0.78 -35.70 -29.42
CA GLY A 756 -1.21 -34.36 -29.84
C GLY A 756 -1.63 -33.42 -28.70
N THR A 757 -1.50 -33.83 -27.44
CA THR A 757 -1.87 -33.02 -26.27
C THR A 757 -0.76 -33.04 -25.21
N PHE A 758 -0.96 -32.29 -24.13
CA PHE A 758 -0.14 -32.35 -22.92
C PHE A 758 -0.89 -32.93 -21.72
N GLN A 759 -2.01 -33.62 -21.97
CA GLN A 759 -2.71 -34.38 -20.94
C GLN A 759 -1.98 -35.69 -20.72
N LEU A 760 -1.83 -36.11 -19.47
CA LEU A 760 -1.28 -37.43 -19.17
C LEU A 760 -2.20 -38.55 -19.67
N LEU A 761 -1.60 -39.67 -20.08
CA LEU A 761 -2.29 -40.93 -20.29
C LEU A 761 -2.87 -41.46 -18.97
N GLU A 762 -3.91 -42.31 -19.03
CA GLU A 762 -4.62 -42.77 -17.83
C GLU A 762 -3.73 -43.59 -16.90
N GLU A 763 -2.82 -44.35 -17.50
CA GLU A 763 -1.82 -45.21 -16.89
C GLU A 763 -0.58 -44.46 -16.38
N SER A 764 -0.45 -43.16 -16.69
CA SER A 764 0.73 -42.38 -16.30
C SER A 764 0.88 -42.37 -14.78
N SER A 765 2.08 -42.75 -14.31
CA SER A 765 2.39 -42.78 -12.88
C SER A 765 2.46 -41.38 -12.24
N LEU A 766 2.37 -40.30 -13.03
CA LEU A 766 2.26 -38.92 -12.55
C LEU A 766 0.83 -38.52 -12.12
N ARG A 767 -0.18 -39.35 -12.40
CA ARG A 767 -1.54 -39.12 -11.92
C ARG A 767 -1.64 -39.32 -10.41
N GLY A 768 -2.38 -38.46 -9.73
CA GLY A 768 -2.59 -38.52 -8.28
C GLY A 768 -1.40 -38.09 -7.41
N LYS A 769 -0.27 -37.68 -8.02
CA LYS A 769 0.93 -37.24 -7.31
C LYS A 769 0.96 -35.76 -6.94
N GLY A 770 -0.02 -34.97 -7.37
CA GLY A 770 -0.14 -33.56 -6.99
C GLY A 770 -0.38 -33.38 -5.48
N THR A 771 -0.03 -32.21 -4.94
CA THR A 771 -0.32 -31.83 -3.55
C THR A 771 -1.82 -31.86 -3.25
N ASP A 772 -2.65 -31.66 -4.27
CA ASP A 772 -4.10 -31.73 -4.24
C ASP A 772 -4.66 -33.13 -4.58
N LYS A 773 -3.79 -34.15 -4.67
CA LYS A 773 -4.08 -35.52 -5.10
C LYS A 773 -4.58 -35.64 -6.55
N LYS A 774 -4.37 -34.63 -7.39
CA LYS A 774 -4.61 -34.71 -8.83
C LYS A 774 -3.32 -35.04 -9.59
N GLU A 775 -3.38 -34.98 -10.92
CA GLU A 775 -2.22 -35.19 -11.78
C GLU A 775 -1.21 -34.04 -11.75
N ILE A 776 0.08 -34.38 -11.92
CA ILE A 776 1.14 -33.39 -12.16
C ILE A 776 1.10 -32.93 -13.62
N GLY A 777 1.18 -31.61 -13.84
CA GLY A 777 0.93 -30.98 -15.13
C GLY A 777 -0.50 -30.46 -15.21
N ILE A 778 -1.03 -30.35 -16.44
CA ILE A 778 -2.36 -29.76 -16.66
C ILE A 778 -3.48 -30.63 -16.07
N ILE A 779 -4.45 -29.97 -15.45
CA ILE A 779 -5.71 -30.59 -15.03
C ILE A 779 -6.70 -30.44 -16.18
N ALA A 780 -7.23 -31.57 -16.67
CA ALA A 780 -8.28 -31.55 -17.67
C ALA A 780 -9.56 -30.92 -17.07
N LYS A 781 -10.19 -30.00 -17.79
CA LYS A 781 -11.56 -29.59 -17.47
C LYS A 781 -12.48 -30.77 -17.83
N ASN A 782 -13.14 -31.34 -16.83
CA ASN A 782 -14.21 -32.33 -17.02
C ASN A 782 -15.37 -31.75 -17.83
#